data_AF-A0A0Q9S5E0-F1
#
_entry.id   AF-A0A0Q9S5E0-F1
#
_cell.length_a   1.000
_cell.length_b   1.000
_cell.length_c   1.000
_cell.angle_alpha   90.00
_cell.angle_beta   90.00
_cell.angle_gamma   90.00
#
_symmetry.space_group_name_H-M   'P 1'
#
loop_
_entity.id
_entity.type
_entity.pdbx_description
1 polymer ?
#
loop_
_entity_poly.entity_id
_entity_poly.type
_entity_poly.pdbx_seq_one_letter_code
_entity_poly.pdbx_strand_id
1 'polypeptide(L)'
;MGPSDIPSGDVFVGRVDEVGELSAALASARAGTGRAVLITGDAGVGKTRLAQHAGSQARDVLVLTGTCLPLATLNVPLLPLRMVVRRSLGTDPAEEFDGWLAERCAERPVALVVDDLQWADQATLDVLMWVVAGLPARRLALLMTVRRGEVGPGHPLARWLSDVRRLPGFTELALGPLDLEETRAQLRGLLGDEPHDTLVREVHGRTGGNAYLNELLVTGLPPTATSLDEGLLPDTLVSAVLRPWHQLSPPARELSRVVAVGGRVARGQALEDAFRLAGVDEPGPLLRECVDAGVLDAVDGDGYWFHHPLQAEALEASLSHPERQQLHASYAQALQSRLSPTAPDLDSLVLVADHLHRADDAEAAYTWACRAAAAAEDGQAWASLVRMLRRMIEVRTLVQQPSETPTDLWSRLRVAAERDGDLDTELDATEALLDDGDLGPLDEAELVVRRQHLRFMKGLGFFDRGELARATQLSAAEPGSWQHAFALAESAHAGLWANDPDAPALAAEALTRARTTSHPRALAYALAANAMHAVYLSHVADAEAWGAEAVACAVRSGDGFAFGHAAMWEANSVGGNADPRWTARVAGRRQQLIELGLPHPYIAWLATGEAQGQLQRGEWRTCQSLLRYALGRTPGALVDVAARLRAAQLAAFQGRVREAEGHLARADELFGETSTFLPFEFDATRAMVRIAAGDARGCVTAALVGTSNPGVPPTQCEWLMPLAARGLADLAEACRDALEDPQPVLDELDELERRFPHPIADAGGGEFYDRELAGFDALYAAERARARLEPDRADAWVRAAESLRDLLPWEECYASWRLAEALFDQGTARRTEAVAALRRAHRLGRQLAAQPVLDQVTALARTARVPVADPVLPSAVSGATAAGTDRVGDAAHLTGREREVLAHIVAGRTYGEIARELVLSEKTVSSHVSHLLTKTGTANRIDLARWATRRARP
;
A
#
# COMPACT_ATOMS: atom_id res chain seq x y z
N MET A 1 41.11 11.23 -6.95
CA MET A 1 39.99 10.68 -7.75
C MET A 1 38.83 11.65 -7.64
N GLY A 2 38.30 12.11 -8.78
CA GLY A 2 37.23 13.10 -8.83
C GLY A 2 35.85 12.50 -8.53
N PRO A 3 34.83 13.35 -8.32
CA PRO A 3 33.50 12.94 -7.82
C PRO A 3 32.56 12.38 -8.90
N SER A 4 33.05 11.62 -9.90
CA SER A 4 32.25 11.18 -11.05
C SER A 4 32.14 9.66 -11.26
N ASP A 5 32.63 8.81 -10.36
CA ASP A 5 32.48 7.34 -10.46
C ASP A 5 31.78 6.75 -9.23
N ILE A 6 30.50 7.07 -9.04
CA ILE A 6 29.62 6.30 -8.13
C ILE A 6 28.73 5.42 -9.03
N PRO A 7 28.85 4.08 -8.98
CA PRO A 7 27.97 3.19 -9.73
C PRO A 7 26.51 3.41 -9.30
N SER A 8 25.60 3.32 -10.26
CA SER A 8 24.16 3.61 -10.18
C SER A 8 23.32 2.65 -9.30
N GLY A 9 23.86 2.13 -8.19
CA GLY A 9 23.19 1.21 -7.26
C GLY A 9 23.13 1.70 -5.81
N ASP A 10 23.29 3.00 -5.56
CA ASP A 10 23.61 3.56 -4.24
C ASP A 10 22.43 4.25 -3.53
N VAL A 11 21.20 3.75 -3.70
CA VAL A 11 20.02 4.28 -3.00
C VAL A 11 19.84 3.53 -1.67
N PHE A 12 20.11 4.22 -0.56
CA PHE A 12 19.76 3.74 0.78
C PHE A 12 18.25 3.93 1.02
N VAL A 13 17.56 2.88 1.47
CA VAL A 13 16.09 2.84 1.60
C VAL A 13 15.64 2.34 2.97
N GLY A 14 14.49 2.81 3.43
CA GLY A 14 13.91 2.44 4.73
C GLY A 14 14.66 3.04 5.93
N ARG A 15 14.43 2.47 7.11
CA ARG A 15 15.19 2.72 8.34
C ARG A 15 15.13 4.15 8.90
N VAL A 16 13.95 4.77 8.82
CA VAL A 16 13.76 6.18 9.23
C VAL A 16 14.13 6.39 10.71
N ASP A 17 13.71 5.48 11.58
CA ASP A 17 13.96 5.57 13.02
C ASP A 17 15.46 5.34 13.33
N GLU A 18 16.07 4.32 12.72
CA GLU A 18 17.48 4.01 12.89
C GLU A 18 18.39 5.12 12.34
N VAL A 19 18.05 5.72 11.20
CA VAL A 19 18.73 6.91 10.65
C VAL A 19 18.54 8.10 11.58
N GLY A 20 17.36 8.26 12.20
CA GLY A 20 17.08 9.27 13.21
C GLY A 20 18.00 9.17 14.42
N GLU A 21 18.21 7.96 14.94
CA GLU A 21 19.11 7.71 16.08
C GLU A 21 20.58 8.02 15.75
N LEU A 22 21.07 7.60 14.58
CA LEU A 22 22.43 7.94 14.15
C LEU A 22 22.59 9.44 13.89
N SER A 23 21.57 10.08 13.32
CA SER A 23 21.54 11.53 13.13
C SER A 23 21.56 12.28 14.45
N ALA A 24 20.87 11.77 15.48
CA ALA A 24 20.89 12.33 16.82
C ALA A 24 22.27 12.19 17.48
N ALA A 25 22.96 11.07 17.28
CA ALA A 25 24.35 10.89 17.75
C ALA A 25 25.30 11.90 17.09
N LEU A 26 25.18 12.11 15.78
CA LEU A 26 25.96 13.10 15.04
C LEU A 26 25.62 14.54 15.47
N ALA A 27 24.34 14.84 15.71
CA ALA A 27 23.92 16.15 16.21
C ALA A 27 24.45 16.44 17.63
N SER A 28 24.51 15.43 18.50
CA SER A 28 25.13 15.54 19.82
C SER A 28 26.60 15.91 19.70
N ALA A 29 27.36 15.25 18.81
CA ALA A 29 28.76 15.57 18.58
C ALA A 29 28.94 17.04 18.12
N ARG A 30 28.06 17.54 17.24
CA ARG A 30 28.04 18.96 16.84
C ARG A 30 27.79 19.90 18.02
N ALA A 31 26.83 19.55 18.88
CA ALA A 31 26.48 20.30 20.09
C ALA A 31 27.57 20.26 21.18
N GLY A 32 28.58 19.40 21.03
CA GLY A 32 29.73 19.33 21.93
C GLY A 32 29.74 18.14 22.88
N THR A 33 28.77 17.23 22.76
CA THR A 33 28.60 16.08 23.65
C THR A 33 28.76 14.76 22.91
N GLY A 34 29.52 13.82 23.47
CA GLY A 34 29.79 12.54 22.82
C GLY A 34 28.69 11.50 23.03
N ARG A 35 28.49 10.64 22.05
CA ARG A 35 27.58 9.47 22.10
C ARG A 35 28.20 8.27 21.39
N ALA A 36 27.90 7.07 21.89
CA ALA A 36 28.22 5.81 21.24
C ALA A 36 26.94 5.06 20.88
N VAL A 37 26.89 4.53 19.65
CA VAL A 37 25.78 3.71 19.15
C VAL A 37 26.35 2.38 18.68
N LEU A 38 25.89 1.28 19.28
CA LEU A 38 26.17 -0.07 18.84
C LEU A 38 25.01 -0.58 17.99
N ILE A 39 25.26 -0.88 16.72
CA ILE A 39 24.30 -1.43 15.77
C ILE A 39 24.44 -2.95 15.76
N THR A 40 23.43 -3.67 16.24
CA THR A 40 23.39 -5.13 16.28
C THR A 40 22.39 -5.68 15.27
N GLY A 41 22.63 -6.86 14.70
CA GLY A 41 21.71 -7.48 13.74
C GLY A 41 22.34 -8.60 12.92
N ASP A 42 21.52 -9.31 12.15
CA ASP A 42 21.93 -10.52 11.42
C ASP A 42 22.86 -10.20 10.24
N ALA A 43 23.53 -11.21 9.70
CA ALA A 43 24.39 -11.04 8.53
C ALA A 43 23.57 -10.52 7.32
N GLY A 44 24.11 -9.56 6.57
CA GLY A 44 23.44 -9.03 5.36
C GLY A 44 22.30 -8.03 5.60
N VAL A 45 21.87 -7.79 6.85
CA VAL A 45 20.73 -6.91 7.16
C VAL A 45 20.96 -5.40 6.91
N GLY A 46 22.20 -4.98 6.60
CA GLY A 46 22.51 -3.60 6.21
C GLY A 46 23.20 -2.72 7.26
N LYS A 47 23.74 -3.28 8.35
CA LYS A 47 24.42 -2.53 9.43
C LYS A 47 25.52 -1.58 8.93
N THR A 48 26.44 -2.08 8.10
CA THR A 48 27.54 -1.30 7.53
C THR A 48 27.03 -0.17 6.63
N ARG A 49 26.05 -0.46 5.77
CA ARG A 49 25.40 0.52 4.88
C ARG A 49 24.75 1.64 5.69
N LEU A 50 24.05 1.33 6.77
CA LEU A 50 23.42 2.30 7.66
C LEU A 50 24.45 3.23 8.30
N ALA A 51 25.55 2.69 8.85
CA ALA A 51 26.62 3.49 9.45
C ALA A 51 27.32 4.40 8.42
N GLN A 52 27.56 3.89 7.21
CA GLN A 52 28.14 4.66 6.10
C GLN A 52 27.21 5.77 5.61
N HIS A 53 25.91 5.48 5.49
CA HIS A 53 24.90 6.46 5.09
C HIS A 53 24.83 7.63 6.08
N ALA A 54 24.78 7.35 7.39
CA ALA A 54 24.79 8.40 8.40
C ALA A 54 26.05 9.28 8.30
N GLY A 55 27.22 8.67 8.03
CA GLY A 55 28.47 9.41 7.81
C GLY A 55 28.44 10.31 6.56
N SER A 56 27.92 9.83 5.43
CA SER A 56 27.92 10.58 4.17
C SER A 56 26.99 11.81 4.20
N GLN A 57 25.94 11.79 5.03
CA GLN A 57 25.04 12.92 5.25
C GLN A 57 25.67 14.04 6.10
N ALA A 58 26.75 13.76 6.84
CA ALA A 58 27.35 14.68 7.80
C ALA A 58 28.59 15.41 7.23
N ARG A 59 28.40 16.25 6.20
CA ARG A 59 29.51 16.94 5.49
C ARG A 59 30.40 17.83 6.37
N ASP A 60 29.89 18.32 7.49
CA ASP A 60 30.60 19.15 8.47
C ASP A 60 31.35 18.34 9.54
N VAL A 61 31.09 17.04 9.64
CA VAL A 61 31.70 16.12 10.62
C VAL A 61 32.89 15.39 9.98
N LEU A 62 33.98 15.21 10.74
CA LEU A 62 35.09 14.37 10.27
C LEU A 62 34.71 12.90 10.46
N VAL A 63 34.44 12.18 9.37
CA VAL A 63 34.10 10.74 9.42
C VAL A 63 35.36 9.90 9.26
N LEU A 64 35.60 9.03 10.23
CA LEU A 64 36.74 8.12 10.30
C LEU A 64 36.21 6.69 10.35
N THR A 65 36.65 5.81 9.44
CA THR A 65 36.14 4.43 9.35
C THR A 65 37.27 3.42 9.48
N GLY A 66 37.09 2.46 10.40
CA GLY A 66 37.91 1.26 10.55
C GLY A 66 37.05 0.00 10.53
N THR A 67 37.62 -1.11 10.08
CA THR A 67 36.90 -2.39 9.98
C THR A 67 37.72 -3.49 10.63
N CYS A 68 37.08 -4.30 11.47
CA CYS A 68 37.66 -5.52 12.02
C CYS A 68 37.53 -6.64 10.98
N LEU A 69 38.60 -7.42 10.78
CA LEU A 69 38.64 -8.47 9.77
C LEU A 69 38.78 -9.86 10.40
N PRO A 70 38.08 -10.89 9.89
CA PRO A 70 38.24 -12.27 10.33
C PRO A 70 39.58 -12.85 9.82
N LEU A 71 40.68 -12.55 10.50
CA LEU A 71 42.01 -13.04 10.16
C LEU A 71 42.30 -14.36 10.89
N ALA A 72 42.25 -15.48 10.16
CA ALA A 72 42.39 -16.82 10.73
C ALA A 72 43.80 -17.18 11.25
N THR A 73 44.85 -16.52 10.76
CA THR A 73 46.26 -16.92 10.99
C THR A 73 47.17 -15.80 11.48
N LEU A 74 46.70 -14.55 11.51
CA LEU A 74 47.48 -13.37 11.86
C LEU A 74 46.64 -12.42 12.72
N ASN A 75 47.01 -12.22 13.98
CA ASN A 75 46.44 -11.17 14.81
C ASN A 75 47.20 -9.86 14.56
N VAL A 76 46.51 -8.81 14.10
CA VAL A 76 47.11 -7.48 13.87
C VAL A 76 46.57 -6.52 14.92
N PRO A 77 47.33 -6.26 16.01
CA PRO A 77 46.95 -5.33 17.06
C PRO A 77 46.40 -4.02 16.51
N LEU A 78 45.22 -3.63 16.98
CA LEU A 78 44.60 -2.32 16.73
C LEU A 78 44.27 -2.06 15.25
N LEU A 79 44.10 -3.11 14.45
CA LEU A 79 43.85 -3.03 13.00
C LEU A 79 42.84 -1.93 12.58
N PRO A 80 41.60 -1.88 13.11
CA PRO A 80 40.63 -0.87 12.68
C PRO A 80 41.09 0.56 13.01
N LEU A 81 41.76 0.76 14.14
CA LEU A 81 42.25 2.07 14.57
C LEU A 81 43.47 2.51 13.74
N ARG A 82 44.37 1.58 13.41
CA ARG A 82 45.50 1.83 12.51
C ARG A 82 45.03 2.19 11.11
N MET A 83 43.95 1.57 10.61
CA MET A 83 43.34 1.96 9.33
C MET A 83 42.86 3.43 9.34
N VAL A 84 42.23 3.85 10.44
CA VAL A 84 41.79 5.23 10.65
C VAL A 84 42.97 6.20 10.64
N VAL A 85 44.03 5.89 11.39
CA VAL A 85 45.17 6.81 11.49
C VAL A 85 46.03 6.82 10.22
N ARG A 86 46.33 5.67 9.63
CA ARG A 86 47.14 5.60 8.40
C ARG A 86 46.51 6.37 7.24
N ARG A 87 45.18 6.30 7.10
CA ARG A 87 44.45 7.08 6.08
C ARG A 87 44.49 8.60 6.33
N SER A 88 44.72 9.01 7.58
CA SER A 88 44.70 10.42 8.00
C SER A 88 46.11 11.05 8.10
N LEU A 89 47.13 10.26 8.45
CA LEU A 89 48.48 10.73 8.80
C LEU A 89 49.62 10.07 8.01
N GLY A 90 49.40 8.95 7.31
CA GLY A 90 50.45 8.21 6.59
C GLY A 90 51.51 7.51 7.47
N THR A 91 51.37 7.58 8.79
CA THR A 91 52.25 6.94 9.79
C THR A 91 51.46 6.02 10.74
N ASP A 92 52.13 5.33 11.66
CA ASP A 92 51.55 4.26 12.49
C ASP A 92 51.68 4.55 14.00
N PRO A 93 50.70 5.24 14.64
CA PRO A 93 50.76 5.54 16.06
C PRO A 93 49.67 4.79 16.81
N ALA A 94 50.00 3.60 17.29
CA ALA A 94 49.14 2.80 18.17
C ALA A 94 49.07 3.36 19.60
N GLU A 95 50.14 3.99 20.09
CA GLU A 95 50.28 4.42 21.49
C GLU A 95 49.70 5.83 21.77
N GLU A 96 49.37 6.62 20.75
CA GLU A 96 48.89 8.01 20.89
C GLU A 96 47.46 8.24 20.36
N PHE A 97 46.72 7.18 20.01
CA PHE A 97 45.40 7.31 19.35
C PHE A 97 44.41 8.16 20.13
N ASP A 98 44.37 8.01 21.45
CA ASP A 98 43.43 8.74 22.31
C ASP A 98 43.71 10.25 22.33
N GLY A 99 44.99 10.63 22.45
CA GLY A 99 45.42 12.02 22.38
C GLY A 99 45.16 12.62 21.01
N TRP A 100 45.50 11.89 19.93
CA TRP A 100 45.20 12.32 18.57
C TRP A 100 43.71 12.52 18.33
N LEU A 101 42.86 11.59 18.80
CA LEU A 101 41.41 11.69 18.67
C LEU A 101 40.87 12.89 19.46
N ALA A 102 41.40 13.15 20.66
CA ALA A 102 41.04 14.30 21.48
C ALA A 102 41.38 15.64 20.79
N GLU A 103 42.54 15.77 20.16
CA GLU A 103 42.90 16.95 19.37
C GLU A 103 41.91 17.20 18.23
N ARG A 104 41.59 16.15 17.45
CA ARG A 104 40.63 16.28 16.33
C ARG A 104 39.24 16.67 16.82
N CYS A 105 38.79 16.10 17.96
CA CYS A 105 37.52 16.47 18.60
C CYS A 105 37.50 17.91 19.11
N ALA A 106 38.65 18.48 19.49
CA ALA A 106 38.77 19.88 19.89
C ALA A 106 38.65 20.84 18.69
N GLU A 107 39.18 20.43 17.53
CA GLU A 107 39.12 21.21 16.29
C GLU A 107 37.73 21.20 15.64
N ARG A 108 37.07 20.03 15.59
CA ARG A 108 35.79 19.83 14.90
C ARG A 108 35.03 18.61 15.44
N PRO A 109 33.71 18.49 15.17
CA PRO A 109 32.98 17.26 15.47
C PRO A 109 33.54 16.06 14.68
N VAL A 110 33.64 14.89 15.33
CA VAL A 110 34.18 13.66 14.75
C VAL A 110 33.16 12.52 14.85
N ALA A 111 33.06 11.70 13.80
CA ALA A 111 32.35 10.43 13.80
C ALA A 111 33.35 9.29 13.55
N LEU A 112 33.51 8.39 14.52
CA LEU A 112 34.35 7.20 14.40
C LEU A 112 33.47 5.97 14.18
N VAL A 113 33.59 5.34 13.01
CA VAL A 113 32.88 4.12 12.64
C VAL A 113 33.81 2.92 12.76
N VAL A 114 33.44 1.94 13.59
CA VAL A 114 34.17 0.67 13.76
C VAL A 114 33.25 -0.48 13.36
N ASP A 115 33.56 -1.10 12.23
CA ASP A 115 32.70 -2.11 11.62
C ASP A 115 33.13 -3.54 12.01
N ASP A 116 32.15 -4.44 12.15
CA ASP A 116 32.29 -5.87 12.45
C ASP A 116 33.09 -6.17 13.74
N LEU A 117 32.75 -5.46 14.84
CA LEU A 117 33.46 -5.49 16.12
C LEU A 117 33.60 -6.89 16.73
N GLN A 118 32.79 -7.88 16.33
CA GLN A 118 32.99 -9.28 16.71
C GLN A 118 34.38 -9.84 16.35
N TRP A 119 35.05 -9.29 15.32
CA TRP A 119 36.40 -9.69 14.94
C TRP A 119 37.50 -8.88 15.63
N ALA A 120 37.16 -8.03 16.60
CA ALA A 120 38.14 -7.21 17.30
C ALA A 120 39.04 -8.05 18.23
N ASP A 121 40.33 -7.71 18.25
CA ASP A 121 41.27 -8.24 19.25
C ASP A 121 41.12 -7.54 20.61
N GLN A 122 41.72 -8.12 21.65
CA GLN A 122 41.65 -7.56 23.00
C GLN A 122 42.23 -6.15 23.08
N ALA A 123 43.32 -5.86 22.37
CA ALA A 123 43.95 -4.54 22.37
C ALA A 123 43.02 -3.45 21.82
N THR A 124 42.27 -3.75 20.75
CA THR A 124 41.26 -2.85 20.16
C THR A 124 40.13 -2.60 21.15
N LEU A 125 39.62 -3.64 21.81
CA LEU A 125 38.58 -3.51 22.82
C LEU A 125 39.05 -2.67 24.01
N ASP A 126 40.29 -2.86 24.46
CA ASP A 126 40.87 -2.06 25.55
C ASP A 126 40.92 -0.58 25.18
N VAL A 127 41.39 -0.22 23.97
CA VAL A 127 41.41 1.18 23.51
C VAL A 127 40.00 1.75 23.36
N LEU A 128 39.06 0.99 22.79
CA LEU A 128 37.67 1.44 22.64
C LEU A 128 36.98 1.66 24.00
N MET A 129 37.33 0.90 25.03
CA MET A 129 36.85 1.14 26.40
C MET A 129 37.21 2.55 26.88
N TRP A 130 38.46 2.98 26.66
CA TRP A 130 38.90 4.35 27.00
C TRP A 130 38.17 5.41 26.18
N VAL A 131 37.95 5.16 24.89
CA VAL A 131 37.21 6.07 24.01
C VAL A 131 35.76 6.23 24.48
N VAL A 132 35.08 5.14 24.85
CA VAL A 132 33.70 5.16 25.37
C VAL A 132 33.64 5.87 26.74
N ALA A 133 34.58 5.59 27.64
CA ALA A 133 34.65 6.24 28.95
C ALA A 133 34.86 7.77 28.86
N GLY A 134 35.51 8.25 27.79
CA GLY A 134 35.78 9.68 27.55
C GLY A 134 34.69 10.45 26.78
N LEU A 135 33.58 9.81 26.37
CA LEU A 135 32.54 10.44 25.53
C LEU A 135 31.99 11.77 26.07
N PRO A 136 31.68 11.94 27.38
CA PRO A 136 31.07 13.18 27.88
C PRO A 136 31.93 14.43 27.69
N ALA A 137 33.25 14.27 27.53
CA ALA A 137 34.20 15.36 27.37
C ALA A 137 34.61 15.63 25.91
N ARG A 138 33.99 14.95 24.93
CA ARG A 138 34.43 14.96 23.52
C ARG A 138 33.28 15.25 22.55
N ARG A 139 33.59 15.94 21.45
CA ARG A 139 32.68 16.16 20.30
C ARG A 139 32.64 14.94 19.38
N LEU A 140 32.31 13.76 19.92
CA LEU A 140 32.52 12.45 19.27
C LEU A 140 31.23 11.61 19.13
N ALA A 141 30.92 11.16 17.92
CA ALA A 141 29.96 10.09 17.67
C ALA A 141 30.71 8.78 17.36
N LEU A 142 30.60 7.76 18.22
CA LEU A 142 31.20 6.44 18.01
C LEU A 142 30.13 5.46 17.50
N LEU A 143 30.23 5.03 16.25
CA LEU A 143 29.30 4.08 15.63
C LEU A 143 29.99 2.73 15.51
N MET A 144 29.41 1.68 16.08
CA MET A 144 29.99 0.34 16.07
C MET A 144 28.99 -0.66 15.52
N THR A 145 29.43 -1.68 14.78
CA THR A 145 28.53 -2.74 14.30
C THR A 145 28.93 -4.11 14.85
N VAL A 146 27.94 -4.94 15.18
CA VAL A 146 28.13 -6.32 15.66
C VAL A 146 27.10 -7.24 15.02
N ARG A 147 27.54 -8.45 14.64
CA ARG A 147 26.65 -9.52 14.18
C ARG A 147 26.00 -10.25 15.36
N ARG A 148 24.70 -10.50 15.25
CA ARG A 148 23.95 -11.34 16.20
C ARG A 148 24.41 -12.79 16.04
N GLY A 149 24.45 -13.55 17.15
CA GLY A 149 24.84 -14.97 17.15
C GLY A 149 26.36 -15.26 17.22
N GLU A 150 27.21 -14.37 16.70
CA GLU A 150 28.68 -14.56 16.66
C GLU A 150 29.38 -14.33 18.02
N VAL A 151 28.69 -13.71 18.99
CA VAL A 151 29.27 -13.35 20.30
C VAL A 151 28.72 -14.29 21.38
N GLY A 152 29.36 -15.44 21.55
CA GLY A 152 29.02 -16.41 22.58
C GLY A 152 29.52 -16.03 24.00
N PRO A 153 29.13 -16.79 25.05
CA PRO A 153 29.47 -16.49 26.45
C PRO A 153 30.98 -16.42 26.75
N GLY A 154 31.82 -17.10 25.96
CA GLY A 154 33.28 -17.10 26.10
C GLY A 154 34.01 -16.04 25.26
N HIS A 155 33.29 -15.26 24.45
CA HIS A 155 33.89 -14.30 23.51
C HIS A 155 34.39 -13.05 24.26
N PRO A 156 35.61 -12.53 24.00
CA PRO A 156 36.15 -11.33 24.67
C PRO A 156 35.22 -10.11 24.59
N LEU A 157 34.58 -9.91 23.44
CA LEU A 157 33.57 -8.88 23.21
C LEU A 157 32.35 -8.98 24.15
N ALA A 158 31.94 -10.18 24.58
CA ALA A 158 30.78 -10.36 25.45
C ALA A 158 30.96 -9.65 26.79
N ARG A 159 32.15 -9.80 27.39
CA ARG A 159 32.52 -9.11 28.63
C ARG A 159 32.60 -7.60 28.41
N TRP A 160 33.28 -7.17 27.35
CA TRP A 160 33.41 -5.76 27.01
C TRP A 160 32.05 -5.07 26.83
N LEU A 161 31.11 -5.70 26.12
CA LEU A 161 29.74 -5.20 25.92
C LEU A 161 28.98 -5.04 27.24
N SER A 162 29.13 -5.97 28.18
CA SER A 162 28.52 -5.87 29.52
C SER A 162 28.98 -4.63 30.30
N ASP A 163 30.25 -4.25 30.12
CA ASP A 163 30.86 -3.12 30.82
C ASP A 163 30.46 -1.78 30.17
N VAL A 164 30.53 -1.67 28.83
CA VAL A 164 30.20 -0.40 28.13
C VAL A 164 28.72 -0.04 28.14
N ARG A 165 27.82 -1.03 28.19
CA ARG A 165 26.36 -0.81 28.27
C ARG A 165 25.92 0.02 29.49
N ARG A 166 26.76 0.08 30.53
CA ARG A 166 26.50 0.82 31.77
C ARG A 166 27.03 2.26 31.73
N LEU A 167 27.80 2.63 30.71
CA LEU A 167 28.42 3.94 30.59
C LEU A 167 27.44 4.98 30.01
N PRO A 168 27.49 6.23 30.48
CA PRO A 168 26.60 7.29 30.00
C PRO A 168 26.90 7.63 28.53
N GLY A 169 25.84 7.76 27.73
CA GLY A 169 25.94 8.10 26.30
C GLY A 169 26.12 6.90 25.37
N PHE A 170 26.12 5.66 25.89
CA PHE A 170 26.05 4.43 25.10
C PHE A 170 24.60 4.03 24.81
N THR A 171 24.29 3.71 23.56
CA THR A 171 22.97 3.23 23.11
C THR A 171 23.16 2.01 22.21
N GLU A 172 22.26 1.04 22.30
CA GLU A 172 22.23 -0.14 21.42
C GLU A 172 21.02 -0.07 20.50
N LEU A 173 21.26 -0.27 19.21
CA LEU A 173 20.28 -0.21 18.14
C LEU A 173 20.22 -1.57 17.45
N ALA A 174 19.12 -2.29 17.64
CA ALA A 174 18.90 -3.57 16.99
C ALA A 174 18.28 -3.37 15.61
N LEU A 175 19.00 -3.79 14.57
CA LEU A 175 18.59 -3.73 13.18
C LEU A 175 17.94 -5.06 12.78
N GLY A 176 16.61 -5.07 12.68
CA GLY A 176 15.82 -6.22 12.18
C GLY A 176 15.81 -6.33 10.66
N PRO A 177 15.19 -7.35 10.04
CA PRO A 177 14.98 -7.43 8.59
C PRO A 177 14.15 -6.25 8.06
N LEU A 178 14.20 -6.00 6.74
CA LEU A 178 13.34 -5.02 6.09
C LEU A 178 11.90 -5.51 6.11
N ASP A 179 10.94 -4.61 6.31
CA ASP A 179 9.54 -4.94 6.09
C ASP A 179 9.20 -5.02 4.58
N LEU A 180 7.93 -5.32 4.26
CA LEU A 180 7.48 -5.47 2.88
C LEU A 180 7.58 -4.17 2.08
N GLU A 181 7.34 -3.02 2.70
CA GLU A 181 7.35 -1.71 2.04
C GLU A 181 8.79 -1.22 1.83
N GLU A 182 9.66 -1.48 2.80
CA GLU A 182 11.10 -1.27 2.70
C GLU A 182 11.72 -2.20 1.66
N THR A 183 11.26 -3.46 1.57
CA THR A 183 11.65 -4.39 0.52
C THR A 183 11.21 -3.90 -0.85
N ARG A 184 9.96 -3.43 -1.01
CA ARG A 184 9.48 -2.76 -2.23
C ARG A 184 10.39 -1.59 -2.62
N ALA A 185 10.71 -0.72 -1.66
CA ALA A 185 11.57 0.43 -1.91
C ALA A 185 12.98 0.01 -2.35
N GLN A 186 13.52 -1.06 -1.76
CA GLN A 186 14.81 -1.63 -2.14
C GLN A 186 14.78 -2.19 -3.55
N LEU A 187 13.77 -3.01 -3.87
CA LEU A 187 13.61 -3.60 -5.19
C LEU A 187 13.45 -2.54 -6.28
N ARG A 188 12.70 -1.45 -6.00
CA ARG A 188 12.63 -0.31 -6.91
C ARG A 188 14.00 0.31 -7.20
N GLY A 189 14.84 0.45 -6.17
CA GLY A 189 16.20 0.99 -6.34
C GLY A 189 17.11 0.06 -7.15
N LEU A 190 16.94 -1.26 -7.00
CA LEU A 190 17.73 -2.28 -7.68
C LEU A 190 17.29 -2.49 -9.14
N LEU A 191 15.99 -2.51 -9.40
CA LEU A 191 15.41 -2.73 -10.73
C LEU A 191 15.31 -1.44 -11.56
N GLY A 192 15.32 -0.27 -10.90
CA GLY A 192 15.22 1.03 -11.55
C GLY A 192 13.78 1.50 -11.86
N ASP A 193 12.77 0.68 -11.56
CA ASP A 193 11.34 0.98 -11.74
C ASP A 193 10.50 0.38 -10.59
N GLU A 194 9.21 0.73 -10.49
CA GLU A 194 8.31 0.24 -9.44
C GLU A 194 8.05 -1.27 -9.59
N PRO A 195 8.48 -2.11 -8.63
CA PRO A 195 8.39 -3.57 -8.73
C PRO A 195 6.96 -4.05 -8.56
N HIS A 196 6.65 -5.18 -9.21
CA HIS A 196 5.37 -5.84 -9.04
C HIS A 196 5.17 -6.35 -7.61
N ASP A 197 3.96 -6.23 -7.06
CA ASP A 197 3.69 -6.60 -5.67
C ASP A 197 3.85 -8.11 -5.40
N THR A 198 3.51 -8.96 -6.38
CA THR A 198 3.78 -10.40 -6.29
C THR A 198 5.28 -10.67 -6.18
N LEU A 199 6.10 -10.01 -7.01
CA LEU A 199 7.56 -10.13 -6.93
C LEU A 199 8.08 -9.65 -5.56
N VAL A 200 7.58 -8.51 -5.05
CA VAL A 200 7.95 -7.99 -3.72
C VAL A 200 7.63 -9.02 -2.62
N ARG A 201 6.42 -9.60 -2.62
CA ARG A 201 6.01 -10.61 -1.65
C ARG A 201 6.78 -11.90 -1.78
N GLU A 202 7.05 -12.34 -3.01
CA GLU A 202 7.79 -13.56 -3.26
C GLU A 202 9.24 -13.42 -2.79
N VAL A 203 9.89 -12.30 -3.12
CA VAL A 203 11.23 -11.98 -2.64
C VAL A 203 11.24 -11.88 -1.12
N HIS A 204 10.36 -11.07 -0.52
CA HIS A 204 10.27 -10.93 0.94
C HIS A 204 9.97 -12.27 1.63
N GLY A 205 9.10 -13.09 1.05
CA GLY A 205 8.74 -14.41 1.55
C GLY A 205 9.90 -15.39 1.53
N ARG A 206 10.70 -15.41 0.45
CA ARG A 206 11.88 -16.28 0.34
C ARG A 206 13.06 -15.80 1.18
N THR A 207 13.28 -14.49 1.29
CA THR A 207 14.47 -13.91 1.96
C THR A 207 14.23 -13.48 3.42
N GLY A 208 12.98 -13.50 3.88
CA GLY A 208 12.58 -12.96 5.18
C GLY A 208 12.91 -11.47 5.36
N GLY A 209 12.99 -10.70 4.27
CA GLY A 209 13.34 -9.28 4.30
C GLY A 209 14.84 -9.00 4.50
N ASN A 210 15.71 -9.99 4.31
CA ASN A 210 17.16 -9.77 4.37
C ASN A 210 17.64 -8.97 3.15
N ALA A 211 18.05 -7.72 3.38
CA ALA A 211 18.44 -6.78 2.33
C ALA A 211 19.49 -7.32 1.36
N TYR A 212 20.49 -8.07 1.84
CA TYR A 212 21.52 -8.65 0.98
C TYR A 212 21.00 -9.81 0.14
N LEU A 213 20.12 -10.66 0.70
CA LEU A 213 19.52 -11.77 -0.05
C LEU A 213 18.51 -11.25 -1.07
N ASN A 214 17.76 -10.18 -0.77
CA ASN A 214 16.90 -9.49 -1.74
C ASN A 214 17.70 -9.09 -2.98
N GLU A 215 18.84 -8.41 -2.78
CA GLU A 215 19.73 -7.97 -3.86
C GLU A 215 20.21 -9.13 -4.72
N LEU A 216 20.69 -10.20 -4.09
CA LEU A 216 21.17 -11.38 -4.81
C LEU A 216 20.06 -12.10 -5.57
N LEU A 217 18.85 -12.19 -5.01
CA LEU A 217 17.73 -12.93 -5.59
C LEU A 217 17.16 -12.23 -6.83
N VAL A 218 17.17 -10.90 -6.87
CA VAL A 218 16.67 -10.13 -8.03
C VAL A 218 17.75 -9.74 -9.04
N THR A 219 19.01 -10.10 -8.77
CA THR A 219 20.14 -9.78 -9.66
C THR A 219 19.90 -10.40 -11.04
N GLY A 220 19.82 -9.56 -12.07
CA GLY A 220 19.62 -9.99 -13.45
C GLY A 220 18.16 -10.05 -13.92
N LEU A 221 17.18 -9.76 -13.05
CA LEU A 221 15.78 -9.64 -13.45
C LEU A 221 15.52 -8.34 -14.23
N PRO A 222 14.64 -8.37 -15.26
CA PRO A 222 14.18 -7.15 -15.90
C PRO A 222 13.25 -6.35 -14.97
N PRO A 223 13.11 -5.02 -15.16
CA PRO A 223 12.20 -4.18 -14.38
C PRO A 223 10.73 -4.63 -14.46
N THR A 224 10.36 -5.31 -15.55
CA THR A 224 9.00 -5.82 -15.83
C THR A 224 8.72 -7.20 -15.22
N ALA A 225 9.63 -7.77 -14.43
CA ALA A 225 9.42 -9.08 -13.82
C ALA A 225 8.27 -9.06 -12.81
N THR A 226 7.33 -10.00 -12.92
CA THR A 226 6.15 -10.10 -12.03
C THR A 226 6.26 -11.18 -10.97
N SER A 227 7.18 -12.14 -11.15
CA SER A 227 7.48 -13.28 -10.27
C SER A 227 8.93 -13.70 -10.46
N LEU A 228 9.45 -14.54 -9.58
CA LEU A 228 10.73 -15.23 -9.77
C LEU A 228 10.54 -16.46 -10.67
N ASP A 229 11.60 -16.89 -11.35
CA ASP A 229 11.60 -18.15 -12.07
C ASP A 229 11.51 -19.33 -11.08
N GLU A 230 10.55 -20.24 -11.29
CA GLU A 230 10.38 -21.40 -10.43
C GLU A 230 11.61 -22.33 -10.49
N GLY A 231 12.26 -22.54 -9.34
CA GLY A 231 13.33 -23.53 -9.17
C GLY A 231 14.75 -23.09 -9.56
N LEU A 232 14.96 -21.84 -10.01
CA LEU A 232 16.29 -21.33 -10.36
C LEU A 232 16.77 -20.29 -9.34
N LEU A 233 17.67 -20.70 -8.44
CA LEU A 233 18.39 -19.78 -7.57
C LEU A 233 19.67 -19.28 -8.27
N PRO A 234 19.96 -17.97 -8.27
CA PRO A 234 21.22 -17.45 -8.81
C PRO A 234 22.45 -18.08 -8.13
N ASP A 235 23.49 -18.43 -8.89
CA ASP A 235 24.72 -19.06 -8.36
C ASP A 235 25.39 -18.24 -7.24
N THR A 236 25.31 -16.92 -7.34
CA THR A 236 25.82 -15.98 -6.33
C THR A 236 25.04 -16.08 -5.02
N LEU A 237 23.72 -16.27 -5.08
CA LEU A 237 22.85 -16.49 -3.93
C LEU A 237 23.16 -17.84 -3.28
N VAL A 238 23.24 -18.91 -4.08
CA VAL A 238 23.58 -20.27 -3.61
C VAL A 238 24.92 -20.24 -2.88
N SER A 239 25.94 -19.62 -3.48
CA SER A 239 27.27 -19.49 -2.88
C SER A 239 27.25 -18.69 -1.56
N ALA A 240 26.41 -17.67 -1.46
CA ALA A 240 26.30 -16.84 -0.25
C ALA A 240 25.63 -17.61 0.90
N VAL A 241 24.52 -18.31 0.65
CA VAL A 241 23.75 -19.01 1.69
C VAL A 241 24.43 -20.32 2.14
N LEU A 242 25.20 -20.99 1.27
CA LEU A 242 25.91 -22.24 1.58
C LEU A 242 27.34 -22.03 2.11
N ARG A 243 27.80 -20.80 2.29
CA ARG A 243 29.14 -20.51 2.83
C ARG A 243 29.41 -21.17 4.19
N PRO A 244 28.50 -21.14 5.19
CA PRO A 244 28.72 -21.83 6.46
C PRO A 244 28.67 -23.36 6.30
N TRP A 245 27.82 -23.85 5.40
CA TRP A 245 27.71 -25.28 5.08
C TRP A 245 29.02 -25.87 4.52
N HIS A 246 29.77 -25.11 3.73
CA HIS A 246 31.10 -25.53 3.25
C HIS A 246 32.18 -25.66 4.34
N GLN A 247 31.92 -25.21 5.57
CA GLN A 247 32.84 -25.37 6.70
C GLN A 247 32.54 -26.62 7.52
N LEU A 248 31.35 -27.22 7.34
CA LEU A 248 30.95 -28.45 8.00
C LEU A 248 31.79 -29.65 7.55
N SER A 249 31.89 -30.64 8.43
CA SER A 249 32.41 -31.97 8.16
C SER A 249 31.56 -32.67 7.08
N PRO A 250 32.15 -33.59 6.28
CA PRO A 250 31.38 -34.32 5.26
C PRO A 250 30.12 -35.03 5.82
N PRO A 251 30.15 -35.68 7.01
CA PRO A 251 28.94 -36.27 7.59
C PRO A 251 27.85 -35.26 7.96
N ALA A 252 28.22 -34.08 8.48
CA ALA A 252 27.25 -33.02 8.81
C ALA A 252 26.62 -32.40 7.54
N ARG A 253 27.36 -32.38 6.42
CA ARG A 253 26.83 -31.95 5.11
C ARG A 253 25.78 -32.91 4.55
N GLU A 254 26.03 -34.21 4.60
CA GLU A 254 25.03 -35.19 4.17
C GLU A 254 23.79 -35.17 5.08
N LEU A 255 24.00 -35.02 6.38
CA LEU A 255 22.91 -34.88 7.35
C LEU A 255 22.01 -33.66 7.03
N SER A 256 22.60 -32.50 6.75
CA SER A 256 21.82 -31.29 6.44
C SER A 256 21.08 -31.39 5.11
N ARG A 257 21.62 -32.09 4.08
CA ARG A 257 20.88 -32.37 2.84
C ARG A 257 19.62 -33.19 3.08
N VAL A 258 19.69 -34.18 3.97
CA VAL A 258 18.51 -34.99 4.35
C VAL A 258 17.48 -34.12 5.05
N VAL A 259 17.91 -33.21 5.94
CA VAL A 259 17.01 -32.25 6.61
C VAL A 259 16.35 -31.31 5.60
N ALA A 260 17.09 -30.86 4.57
CA ALA A 260 16.56 -29.99 3.52
C ALA A 260 15.38 -30.62 2.76
N VAL A 261 15.53 -31.88 2.34
CA VAL A 261 14.47 -32.64 1.63
C VAL A 261 13.19 -32.81 2.45
N GLY A 262 13.31 -32.80 3.79
CA GLY A 262 12.15 -32.89 4.68
C GLY A 262 11.22 -31.68 4.62
N GLY A 263 11.69 -30.51 4.15
CA GLY A 263 10.88 -29.33 3.86
C GLY A 263 10.23 -28.63 5.07
N ARG A 264 10.45 -29.11 6.30
CA ARG A 264 9.88 -28.55 7.54
C ARG A 264 10.78 -28.84 8.75
N VAL A 265 10.49 -28.19 9.87
CA VAL A 265 11.18 -28.43 11.15
C VAL A 265 11.20 -29.92 11.47
N ALA A 266 12.42 -30.47 11.54
CA ALA A 266 12.63 -31.88 11.71
C ALA A 266 12.63 -32.22 13.22
N ARG A 267 11.73 -33.10 13.66
CA ARG A 267 11.52 -33.43 15.08
C ARG A 267 11.50 -34.95 15.34
N GLY A 268 11.96 -35.31 16.54
CA GLY A 268 11.78 -36.64 17.15
C GLY A 268 12.16 -37.81 16.24
N GLN A 269 11.37 -38.89 16.29
CA GLN A 269 11.66 -40.12 15.56
C GLN A 269 11.74 -39.91 14.03
N ALA A 270 11.10 -38.87 13.44
CA ALA A 270 11.02 -38.69 11.96
C ALA A 270 12.39 -38.33 11.41
N LEU A 271 13.07 -37.51 12.19
CA LEU A 271 14.46 -37.15 12.01
C LEU A 271 15.37 -38.38 12.19
N GLU A 272 15.11 -39.23 13.20
CA GLU A 272 15.88 -40.47 13.42
C GLU A 272 15.74 -41.48 12.28
N ASP A 273 14.54 -41.66 11.73
CA ASP A 273 14.33 -42.58 10.59
C ASP A 273 14.94 -42.02 9.30
N ALA A 274 14.87 -40.70 9.07
CA ALA A 274 15.55 -40.04 7.96
C ALA A 274 17.09 -40.17 8.07
N PHE A 275 17.65 -40.06 9.27
CA PHE A 275 19.08 -40.27 9.51
C PHE A 275 19.51 -41.73 9.38
N ARG A 276 18.68 -42.67 9.81
CA ARG A 276 18.93 -44.11 9.60
C ARG A 276 18.97 -44.46 8.10
N LEU A 277 18.07 -43.86 7.31
CA LEU A 277 18.03 -44.03 5.86
C LEU A 277 19.22 -43.35 5.14
N ALA A 278 19.80 -42.30 5.76
CA ALA A 278 21.03 -41.66 5.32
C ALA A 278 22.32 -42.34 5.84
N GLY A 279 22.21 -43.44 6.59
CA GLY A 279 23.36 -44.18 7.13
C GLY A 279 24.09 -43.50 8.28
N VAL A 280 23.41 -42.65 9.06
CA VAL A 280 24.00 -41.93 10.21
C VAL A 280 23.52 -42.55 11.52
N ASP A 281 24.42 -43.22 12.25
CA ASP A 281 24.10 -43.89 13.53
C ASP A 281 24.02 -42.91 14.73
N GLU A 282 24.81 -41.82 14.73
CA GLU A 282 24.87 -40.85 15.83
C GLU A 282 24.67 -39.39 15.33
N PRO A 283 23.42 -38.90 15.19
CA PRO A 283 23.15 -37.59 14.61
C PRO A 283 23.39 -36.40 15.56
N GLY A 284 23.40 -36.62 16.88
CA GLY A 284 23.47 -35.55 17.88
C GLY A 284 24.70 -34.64 17.76
N PRO A 285 25.93 -35.17 17.65
CA PRO A 285 27.13 -34.36 17.45
C PRO A 285 27.12 -33.56 16.14
N LEU A 286 26.62 -34.16 15.06
CA LEU A 286 26.54 -33.54 13.74
C LEU A 286 25.50 -32.41 13.69
N LEU A 287 24.35 -32.59 14.35
CA LEU A 287 23.34 -31.54 14.52
C LEU A 287 23.89 -30.36 15.31
N ARG A 288 24.69 -30.61 16.35
CA ARG A 288 25.35 -29.55 17.12
C ARG A 288 26.37 -28.81 16.27
N GLU A 289 27.15 -29.52 15.45
CA GLU A 289 28.06 -28.91 14.48
C GLU A 289 27.32 -27.98 13.51
N CYS A 290 26.17 -28.43 12.96
CA CYS A 290 25.34 -27.61 12.08
C CYS A 290 24.79 -26.35 12.77
N VAL A 291 24.44 -26.44 14.06
CA VAL A 291 23.97 -25.29 14.85
C VAL A 291 25.11 -24.32 15.16
N ASP A 292 26.26 -24.83 15.60
CA ASP A 292 27.43 -24.02 15.91
C ASP A 292 27.97 -23.29 14.66
N ALA A 293 27.82 -23.89 13.47
CA ALA A 293 28.17 -23.29 12.19
C ALA A 293 27.10 -22.32 11.62
N GLY A 294 25.94 -22.16 12.28
CA GLY A 294 24.85 -21.30 11.80
C GLY A 294 24.14 -21.80 10.53
N VAL A 295 24.14 -23.12 10.31
CA VAL A 295 23.38 -23.76 9.22
C VAL A 295 21.98 -24.16 9.69
N LEU A 296 21.87 -24.68 10.92
CA LEU A 296 20.61 -25.04 11.54
C LEU A 296 20.39 -24.22 12.83
N ASP A 297 19.13 -23.96 13.17
CA ASP A 297 18.71 -23.48 14.48
C ASP A 297 17.97 -24.59 15.23
N ALA A 298 18.16 -24.62 16.55
CA ALA A 298 17.36 -25.45 17.44
C ALA A 298 16.00 -24.77 17.71
N VAL A 299 14.92 -25.45 17.35
CA VAL A 299 13.53 -24.98 17.47
C VAL A 299 12.84 -25.77 18.58
N ASP A 300 12.31 -25.06 19.59
CA ASP A 300 11.55 -25.63 20.73
C ASP A 300 12.26 -26.76 21.52
N GLY A 301 13.58 -26.87 21.42
CA GLY A 301 14.42 -27.76 22.24
C GLY A 301 14.71 -29.15 21.65
N ASP A 302 13.89 -29.66 20.73
CA ASP A 302 14.08 -30.96 20.05
C ASP A 302 13.88 -30.93 18.52
N GLY A 303 13.56 -29.75 17.98
CA GLY A 303 13.42 -29.52 16.55
C GLY A 303 14.65 -28.87 15.94
N TYR A 304 14.89 -29.16 14.67
CA TYR A 304 15.96 -28.52 13.89
C TYR A 304 15.41 -28.01 12.57
N TRP A 305 15.75 -26.77 12.23
CA TRP A 305 15.44 -26.18 10.93
C TRP A 305 16.58 -25.29 10.46
N PHE A 306 16.64 -24.98 9.18
CA PHE A 306 17.66 -24.09 8.66
C PHE A 306 17.55 -22.70 9.26
N HIS A 307 18.71 -22.11 9.56
CA HIS A 307 18.79 -20.72 10.02
C HIS A 307 18.14 -19.78 8.99
N HIS A 308 18.26 -20.13 7.71
CA HIS A 308 17.53 -19.45 6.64
C HIS A 308 16.87 -20.45 5.67
N PRO A 309 15.57 -20.33 5.34
CA PRO A 309 14.87 -21.26 4.44
C PRO A 309 15.54 -21.49 3.07
N LEU A 310 16.13 -20.44 2.47
CA LEU A 310 16.91 -20.56 1.21
C LEU A 310 18.08 -21.55 1.29
N GLN A 311 18.63 -21.85 2.47
CA GLN A 311 19.65 -22.88 2.61
C GLN A 311 19.09 -24.27 2.31
N ALA A 312 17.85 -24.55 2.74
CA ALA A 312 17.17 -25.80 2.41
C ALA A 312 16.91 -25.90 0.91
N GLU A 313 16.34 -24.85 0.31
CA GLU A 313 16.05 -24.77 -1.13
C GLU A 313 17.31 -24.97 -1.98
N ALA A 314 18.41 -24.27 -1.63
CA ALA A 314 19.69 -24.40 -2.32
C ALA A 314 20.31 -25.81 -2.17
N LEU A 315 20.19 -26.44 -0.99
CA LEU A 315 20.69 -27.79 -0.79
C LEU A 315 19.86 -28.83 -1.55
N GLU A 316 18.54 -28.73 -1.53
CA GLU A 316 17.65 -29.62 -2.28
C GLU A 316 17.90 -29.50 -3.80
N ALA A 317 18.01 -28.26 -4.31
CA ALA A 317 18.32 -28.01 -5.71
C ALA A 317 19.71 -28.53 -6.14
N SER A 318 20.65 -28.69 -5.21
CA SER A 318 21.98 -29.23 -5.48
C SER A 318 22.03 -30.76 -5.61
N LEU A 319 20.96 -31.47 -5.20
CA LEU A 319 20.89 -32.93 -5.28
C LEU A 319 20.67 -33.38 -6.72
N SER A 320 21.30 -34.48 -7.11
CA SER A 320 20.93 -35.12 -8.37
C SER A 320 19.50 -35.63 -8.31
N HIS A 321 18.85 -35.74 -9.47
CA HIS A 321 17.47 -36.22 -9.56
C HIS A 321 17.28 -37.61 -8.87
N PRO A 322 18.15 -38.62 -9.07
CA PRO A 322 18.03 -39.90 -8.34
C PRO A 322 18.17 -39.80 -6.81
N GLU A 323 19.08 -38.96 -6.32
CA GLU A 323 19.28 -38.76 -4.87
C GLU A 323 18.05 -38.12 -4.23
N ARG A 324 17.52 -37.07 -4.85
CA ARG A 324 16.29 -36.39 -4.42
C ARG A 324 15.11 -37.35 -4.41
N GLN A 325 14.96 -38.16 -5.46
CA GLN A 325 13.92 -39.18 -5.59
C GLN A 325 13.99 -40.19 -4.43
N GLN A 326 15.18 -40.73 -4.16
CA GLN A 326 15.40 -41.71 -3.09
C GLN A 326 15.11 -41.14 -1.71
N LEU A 327 15.53 -39.90 -1.43
CA LEU A 327 15.28 -39.25 -0.16
C LEU A 327 13.80 -38.96 0.06
N HIS A 328 13.08 -38.49 -0.96
CA HIS A 328 11.62 -38.30 -0.85
C HIS A 328 10.86 -39.61 -0.66
N ALA A 329 11.25 -40.70 -1.35
CA ALA A 329 10.66 -42.03 -1.12
C ALA A 329 10.87 -42.49 0.33
N SER A 330 12.07 -42.24 0.87
CA SER A 330 12.45 -42.55 2.26
C SER A 330 11.59 -41.76 3.26
N TYR A 331 11.39 -40.45 3.03
CA TYR A 331 10.51 -39.61 3.85
C TYR A 331 9.06 -40.06 3.78
N ALA A 332 8.55 -40.38 2.59
CA ALA A 332 7.19 -40.90 2.43
C ALA A 332 6.99 -42.19 3.23
N GLN A 333 7.92 -43.14 3.16
CA GLN A 333 7.85 -44.39 3.94
C GLN A 333 7.86 -44.13 5.45
N ALA A 334 8.74 -43.24 5.94
CA ALA A 334 8.82 -42.90 7.35
C ALA A 334 7.50 -42.26 7.85
N LEU A 335 6.91 -41.36 7.07
CA LEU A 335 5.63 -40.72 7.41
C LEU A 335 4.48 -41.73 7.40
N GLN A 336 4.40 -42.58 6.38
CA GLN A 336 3.38 -43.62 6.26
C GLN A 336 3.36 -44.57 7.47
N SER A 337 4.54 -44.94 7.98
CA SER A 337 4.66 -45.86 9.12
C SER A 337 4.04 -45.34 10.42
N ARG A 338 3.73 -44.04 10.48
CA ARG A 338 3.24 -43.34 11.68
C ARG A 338 1.85 -42.79 11.56
N LEU A 339 1.29 -42.78 10.35
CA LEU A 339 -0.08 -42.38 10.16
C LEU A 339 -0.97 -43.30 11.01
N SER A 340 -1.83 -42.68 11.82
CA SER A 340 -2.83 -43.40 12.57
C SER A 340 -3.65 -44.27 11.61
N PRO A 341 -3.77 -45.60 11.84
CA PRO A 341 -4.53 -46.47 10.95
C PRO A 341 -6.01 -46.12 10.87
N THR A 342 -6.53 -45.39 11.86
CA THR A 342 -7.96 -45.15 12.05
C THR A 342 -8.41 -43.72 11.76
N ALA A 343 -7.50 -42.73 11.77
CA ALA A 343 -7.81 -41.33 11.44
C ALA A 343 -6.51 -40.51 11.24
N PRO A 344 -5.87 -40.57 10.06
CA PRO A 344 -4.72 -39.72 9.74
C PRO A 344 -5.17 -38.25 9.58
N ASP A 345 -4.35 -37.31 10.06
CA ASP A 345 -4.60 -35.88 9.86
C ASP A 345 -4.31 -35.45 8.40
N LEU A 346 -5.01 -34.41 7.94
CA LEU A 346 -4.92 -33.93 6.57
C LEU A 346 -3.49 -33.49 6.20
N ASP A 347 -2.80 -32.77 7.07
CA ASP A 347 -1.45 -32.26 6.79
C ASP A 347 -0.47 -33.40 6.52
N SER A 348 -0.55 -34.48 7.30
CA SER A 348 0.28 -35.66 7.10
C SER A 348 -0.08 -36.41 5.81
N LEU A 349 -1.37 -36.53 5.46
CA LEU A 349 -1.79 -37.13 4.18
C LEU A 349 -1.24 -36.36 2.98
N VAL A 350 -1.36 -35.03 3.01
CA VAL A 350 -0.86 -34.18 1.94
C VAL A 350 0.66 -34.26 1.85
N LEU A 351 1.36 -34.24 2.99
CA LEU A 351 2.82 -34.36 3.01
C LEU A 351 3.30 -35.69 2.43
N VAL A 352 2.62 -36.80 2.71
CA VAL A 352 2.94 -38.10 2.09
C VAL A 352 2.73 -38.04 0.57
N ALA A 353 1.61 -37.49 0.11
CA ALA A 353 1.35 -37.34 -1.33
C ALA A 353 2.40 -36.45 -2.02
N ASP A 354 2.84 -35.38 -1.36
CA ASP A 354 3.87 -34.46 -1.86
C ASP A 354 5.25 -35.10 -1.97
N HIS A 355 5.65 -35.92 -1.00
CA HIS A 355 6.91 -36.67 -1.07
C HIS A 355 6.85 -37.79 -2.12
N LEU A 356 5.74 -38.53 -2.23
CA LEU A 356 5.62 -39.58 -3.25
C LEU A 356 5.65 -39.00 -4.68
N HIS A 357 5.02 -37.85 -4.88
CA HIS A 357 5.08 -37.16 -6.16
C HIS A 357 6.50 -36.72 -6.51
N ARG A 358 7.24 -36.11 -5.56
CA ARG A 358 8.65 -35.74 -5.77
C ARG A 358 9.60 -36.94 -5.85
N ALA A 359 9.13 -38.12 -5.47
CA ALA A 359 9.81 -39.40 -5.68
C ALA A 359 9.45 -40.06 -7.03
N ASP A 360 8.71 -39.36 -7.91
CA ASP A 360 8.20 -39.86 -9.19
C ASP A 360 7.41 -41.18 -9.10
N ASP A 361 6.83 -41.48 -7.93
CA ASP A 361 5.93 -42.61 -7.75
C ASP A 361 4.49 -42.17 -8.04
N ALA A 362 4.15 -42.07 -9.33
CA ALA A 362 2.86 -41.56 -9.78
C ALA A 362 1.66 -42.35 -9.22
N GLU A 363 1.78 -43.68 -9.13
CA GLU A 363 0.72 -44.57 -8.61
C GLU A 363 0.45 -44.32 -7.13
N ALA A 364 1.52 -44.30 -6.31
CA ALA A 364 1.38 -44.04 -4.89
C ALA A 364 0.96 -42.58 -4.64
N ALA A 365 1.52 -41.62 -5.38
CA ALA A 365 1.16 -40.20 -5.29
C ALA A 365 -0.32 -40.00 -5.58
N TYR A 366 -0.87 -40.60 -6.64
CA TYR A 366 -2.29 -40.55 -6.97
C TYR A 366 -3.15 -41.13 -5.84
N THR A 367 -2.79 -42.32 -5.36
CA THR A 367 -3.55 -43.00 -4.29
C THR A 367 -3.61 -42.16 -3.00
N TRP A 368 -2.48 -41.57 -2.59
CA TRP A 368 -2.43 -40.73 -1.40
C TRP A 368 -3.08 -39.37 -1.61
N ALA A 369 -2.98 -38.79 -2.81
CA ALA A 369 -3.71 -37.58 -3.16
C ALA A 369 -5.23 -37.80 -3.12
N CYS A 370 -5.75 -38.96 -3.56
CA CYS A 370 -7.16 -39.30 -3.42
C CYS A 370 -7.61 -39.32 -1.95
N ARG A 371 -6.82 -39.92 -1.05
CA ARG A 371 -7.10 -39.94 0.40
C ARG A 371 -7.06 -38.55 1.01
N ALA A 372 -6.06 -37.76 0.64
CA ALA A 372 -5.91 -36.38 1.10
C ALA A 372 -7.06 -35.49 0.58
N ALA A 373 -7.47 -35.67 -0.67
CA ALA A 373 -8.63 -34.98 -1.26
C ALA A 373 -9.92 -35.32 -0.51
N ALA A 374 -10.18 -36.61 -0.23
CA ALA A 374 -11.35 -37.01 0.55
C ALA A 374 -11.35 -36.40 1.96
N ALA A 375 -10.21 -36.43 2.67
CA ALA A 375 -10.08 -35.82 3.99
C ALA A 375 -10.22 -34.28 3.96
N ALA A 376 -9.71 -33.64 2.90
CA ALA A 376 -9.85 -32.20 2.70
C ALA A 376 -11.30 -31.81 2.40
N GLU A 377 -12.03 -32.63 1.63
CA GLU A 377 -13.43 -32.43 1.31
C GLU A 377 -14.32 -32.58 2.55
N ASP A 378 -14.10 -33.62 3.36
CA ASP A 378 -14.79 -33.83 4.64
C ASP A 378 -14.53 -32.67 5.64
N GLY A 379 -13.28 -32.18 5.67
CA GLY A 379 -12.87 -31.07 6.53
C GLY A 379 -13.13 -29.67 5.96
N GLN A 380 -13.70 -29.57 4.75
CA GLN A 380 -13.87 -28.31 4.00
C GLN A 380 -12.58 -27.46 3.89
N ALA A 381 -11.44 -28.13 3.76
CA ALA A 381 -10.14 -27.51 3.56
C ALA A 381 -9.87 -27.28 2.06
N TRP A 382 -10.57 -26.28 1.48
CA TRP A 382 -10.63 -26.06 0.03
C TRP A 382 -9.26 -25.89 -0.64
N ALA A 383 -8.35 -25.08 -0.08
CA ALA A 383 -6.99 -24.93 -0.62
C ALA A 383 -6.21 -26.26 -0.71
N SER A 384 -6.34 -27.12 0.31
CA SER A 384 -5.73 -28.45 0.29
C SER A 384 -6.41 -29.37 -0.73
N LEU A 385 -7.73 -29.29 -0.88
CA LEU A 385 -8.47 -30.05 -1.90
C LEU A 385 -8.05 -29.64 -3.33
N VAL A 386 -7.99 -28.33 -3.61
CA VAL A 386 -7.50 -27.78 -4.89
C VAL A 386 -6.10 -28.32 -5.21
N ARG A 387 -5.17 -28.24 -4.25
CA ARG A 387 -3.81 -28.75 -4.41
C ARG A 387 -3.76 -30.24 -4.73
N MET A 388 -4.57 -31.06 -4.03
CA MET A 388 -4.60 -32.51 -4.26
C MET A 388 -5.27 -32.89 -5.57
N LEU A 389 -6.34 -32.20 -5.99
CA LEU A 389 -7.00 -32.44 -7.27
C LEU A 389 -6.10 -32.05 -8.46
N ARG A 390 -5.39 -30.91 -8.38
CA ARG A 390 -4.34 -30.56 -9.37
C ARG A 390 -3.29 -31.66 -9.49
N ARG A 391 -2.81 -32.17 -8.34
CA ARG A 391 -1.85 -33.29 -8.31
C ARG A 391 -2.42 -34.56 -8.94
N MET A 392 -3.66 -34.91 -8.64
CA MET A 392 -4.35 -36.07 -9.22
C MET A 392 -4.44 -35.96 -10.75
N ILE A 393 -4.77 -34.77 -11.27
CA ILE A 393 -4.84 -34.50 -12.72
C ILE A 393 -3.46 -34.62 -13.36
N GLU A 394 -2.44 -34.03 -12.76
CA GLU A 394 -1.05 -34.03 -13.25
C GLU A 394 -0.51 -35.45 -13.46
N VAL A 395 -0.63 -36.32 -12.45
CA VAL A 395 -0.06 -37.67 -12.51
C VAL A 395 -0.97 -38.69 -13.20
N ARG A 396 -2.22 -38.32 -13.51
CA ARG A 396 -3.26 -39.24 -14.01
C ARG A 396 -2.83 -40.05 -15.23
N THR A 397 -2.14 -39.42 -16.17
CA THR A 397 -1.71 -40.03 -17.44
C THR A 397 -0.65 -41.12 -17.24
N LEU A 398 0.00 -41.15 -16.08
CA LEU A 398 1.02 -42.11 -15.68
C LEU A 398 0.45 -43.28 -14.85
N VAL A 399 -0.81 -43.19 -14.43
CA VAL A 399 -1.51 -44.19 -13.59
C VAL A 399 -2.23 -45.22 -14.48
N GLN A 400 -2.08 -46.50 -14.16
CA GLN A 400 -2.66 -47.60 -14.93
C GLN A 400 -4.19 -47.67 -14.80
N GLN A 401 -4.71 -47.44 -13.58
CA GLN A 401 -6.13 -47.54 -13.26
C GLN A 401 -6.57 -46.36 -12.40
N PRO A 402 -6.69 -45.15 -12.97
CA PRO A 402 -7.19 -43.99 -12.24
C PRO A 402 -8.64 -44.24 -11.80
N SER A 403 -8.96 -43.90 -10.55
CA SER A 403 -10.29 -44.13 -9.96
C SER A 403 -11.36 -43.18 -10.51
N GLU A 404 -10.97 -42.06 -11.11
CA GLU A 404 -11.86 -41.01 -11.60
C GLU A 404 -11.59 -40.64 -13.07
N THR A 405 -12.65 -40.23 -13.78
CA THR A 405 -12.52 -39.74 -15.15
C THR A 405 -11.91 -38.32 -15.17
N PRO A 406 -11.35 -37.84 -16.30
CA PRO A 406 -10.86 -36.46 -16.39
C PRO A 406 -11.97 -35.45 -16.10
N THR A 407 -13.16 -35.68 -16.63
CA THR A 407 -14.33 -34.81 -16.44
C THR A 407 -14.75 -34.72 -14.97
N ASP A 408 -14.72 -35.83 -14.22
CA ASP A 408 -15.01 -35.82 -12.78
C ASP A 408 -13.98 -34.98 -12.00
N LEU A 409 -12.68 -35.17 -12.29
CA LEU A 409 -11.61 -34.44 -11.62
C LEU A 409 -11.67 -32.94 -11.90
N TRP A 410 -11.86 -32.55 -13.16
CA TRP A 410 -12.00 -31.14 -13.53
C TRP A 410 -13.26 -30.51 -12.92
N SER A 411 -14.37 -31.24 -12.88
CA SER A 411 -15.62 -30.78 -12.24
C SER A 411 -15.43 -30.55 -10.73
N ARG A 412 -14.79 -31.50 -10.03
CA ARG A 412 -14.46 -31.35 -8.61
C ARG A 412 -13.48 -30.22 -8.36
N LEU A 413 -12.45 -30.08 -9.22
CA LEU A 413 -11.46 -29.02 -9.11
C LEU A 413 -12.09 -27.65 -9.27
N ARG A 414 -12.98 -27.48 -10.26
CA ARG A 414 -13.73 -26.23 -10.47
C ARG A 414 -14.53 -25.85 -9.22
N VAL A 415 -15.29 -26.79 -8.64
CA VAL A 415 -16.10 -26.52 -7.43
C VAL A 415 -15.21 -26.19 -6.23
N ALA A 416 -14.11 -26.93 -6.03
CA ALA A 416 -13.17 -26.65 -4.94
C ALA A 416 -12.52 -25.26 -5.11
N ALA A 417 -12.13 -24.90 -6.32
CA ALA A 417 -11.54 -23.60 -6.64
C ALA A 417 -12.54 -22.45 -6.45
N GLU A 418 -13.81 -22.63 -6.85
CA GLU A 418 -14.90 -21.68 -6.60
C GLU A 418 -15.07 -21.40 -5.09
N ARG A 419 -14.96 -22.44 -4.26
CA ARG A 419 -15.07 -22.34 -2.79
C ARG A 419 -13.83 -21.74 -2.13
N ASP A 420 -12.65 -22.01 -2.66
CA ASP A 420 -11.39 -21.43 -2.18
C ASP A 420 -11.23 -19.95 -2.60
N GLY A 421 -11.81 -19.58 -3.74
CA GLY A 421 -11.57 -18.30 -4.41
C GLY A 421 -10.36 -18.31 -5.33
N ASP A 422 -9.88 -19.48 -5.72
CA ASP A 422 -8.77 -19.62 -6.67
C ASP A 422 -9.30 -19.45 -8.10
N LEU A 423 -9.38 -18.19 -8.53
CA LEU A 423 -9.92 -17.81 -9.84
C LEU A 423 -9.11 -18.37 -11.01
N ASP A 424 -7.80 -18.59 -10.82
CA ASP A 424 -6.92 -19.14 -11.85
C ASP A 424 -7.27 -20.61 -12.09
N THR A 425 -7.28 -21.39 -11.01
CA THR A 425 -7.69 -22.79 -11.05
C THR A 425 -9.12 -22.97 -11.54
N GLU A 426 -10.05 -22.11 -11.11
CA GLU A 426 -11.44 -22.21 -11.53
C GLU A 426 -11.58 -21.97 -13.04
N LEU A 427 -10.85 -20.99 -13.60
CA LEU A 427 -10.86 -20.72 -15.04
C LEU A 427 -10.24 -21.88 -15.82
N ASP A 428 -9.06 -22.36 -15.41
CA ASP A 428 -8.39 -23.50 -16.05
C ASP A 428 -9.32 -24.73 -16.11
N ALA A 429 -9.97 -25.04 -14.99
CA ALA A 429 -10.89 -26.17 -14.91
C ALA A 429 -12.17 -25.95 -15.73
N THR A 430 -12.67 -24.72 -15.79
CA THR A 430 -13.84 -24.36 -16.63
C THR A 430 -13.52 -24.50 -18.12
N GLU A 431 -12.35 -24.04 -18.56
CA GLU A 431 -11.91 -24.16 -19.95
C GLU A 431 -11.68 -25.63 -20.33
N ALA A 432 -11.01 -26.41 -19.48
CA ALA A 432 -10.83 -27.84 -19.69
C ALA A 432 -12.16 -28.61 -19.83
N LEU A 433 -13.19 -28.25 -19.06
CA LEU A 433 -14.52 -28.84 -19.18
C LEU A 433 -15.24 -28.42 -20.47
N LEU A 434 -15.08 -27.18 -20.93
CA LEU A 434 -15.70 -26.71 -22.16
C LEU A 434 -15.04 -27.28 -23.44
N ASP A 435 -13.73 -27.52 -23.39
CA ASP A 435 -12.97 -28.00 -24.54
C ASP A 435 -13.08 -29.52 -24.72
N ASP A 436 -12.95 -30.28 -23.63
CA ASP A 436 -12.84 -31.75 -23.66
C ASP A 436 -13.89 -32.49 -22.81
N GLY A 437 -14.77 -31.78 -22.11
CA GLY A 437 -15.79 -32.37 -21.25
C GLY A 437 -16.98 -32.95 -22.02
N ASP A 438 -17.48 -34.10 -21.57
CA ASP A 438 -18.75 -34.66 -22.03
C ASP A 438 -19.92 -33.98 -21.30
N LEU A 439 -20.25 -32.76 -21.72
CA LEU A 439 -21.25 -31.91 -21.08
C LEU A 439 -22.59 -31.94 -21.83
N GLY A 440 -23.69 -31.89 -21.08
CA GLY A 440 -25.00 -31.60 -21.65
C GLY A 440 -25.15 -30.12 -22.03
N PRO A 441 -26.07 -29.75 -22.95
CA PRO A 441 -26.24 -28.37 -23.40
C PRO A 441 -26.52 -27.35 -22.29
N LEU A 442 -27.18 -27.78 -21.19
CA LEU A 442 -27.46 -26.92 -20.05
C LEU A 442 -26.21 -26.63 -19.20
N ASP A 443 -25.38 -27.64 -18.97
CA ASP A 443 -24.14 -27.49 -18.19
C ASP A 443 -23.10 -26.70 -18.99
N GLU A 444 -23.03 -26.94 -20.31
CA GLU A 444 -22.21 -26.12 -21.22
C GLU A 444 -22.65 -24.66 -21.19
N ALA A 445 -23.96 -24.38 -21.25
CA ALA A 445 -24.48 -23.01 -21.17
C ALA A 445 -24.10 -22.32 -19.84
N GLU A 446 -24.20 -23.02 -18.71
CA GLU A 446 -23.78 -22.48 -17.41
C GLU A 446 -22.27 -22.16 -17.39
N LEU A 447 -21.44 -23.08 -17.88
CA LEU A 447 -19.99 -22.90 -17.88
C LEU A 447 -19.52 -21.80 -18.85
N VAL A 448 -20.20 -21.62 -19.99
CA VAL A 448 -19.92 -20.50 -20.89
C VAL A 448 -20.14 -19.16 -20.17
N VAL A 449 -21.25 -19.01 -19.44
CA VAL A 449 -21.51 -17.80 -18.64
C VAL A 449 -20.49 -17.65 -17.52
N ARG A 450 -20.20 -18.72 -16.79
CA ARG A 450 -19.22 -18.69 -15.68
C ARG A 450 -17.81 -18.33 -16.18
N ARG A 451 -17.41 -18.81 -17.34
CA ARG A 451 -16.15 -18.42 -18.00
C ARG A 451 -16.09 -16.91 -18.23
N GLN A 452 -17.19 -16.27 -18.64
CA GLN A 452 -17.23 -14.81 -18.78
C GLN A 452 -17.01 -14.09 -17.44
N HIS A 453 -17.62 -14.56 -16.36
CA HIS A 453 -17.39 -14.00 -15.01
C HIS A 453 -15.93 -14.11 -14.57
N LEU A 454 -15.32 -15.28 -14.78
CA LEU A 454 -13.93 -15.53 -14.40
C LEU A 454 -12.95 -14.70 -15.23
N ARG A 455 -13.16 -14.63 -16.55
CA ARG A 455 -12.37 -13.78 -17.45
C ARG A 455 -12.45 -12.31 -17.05
N PHE A 456 -13.63 -11.82 -16.70
CA PHE A 456 -13.83 -10.46 -16.22
C PHE A 456 -13.07 -10.22 -14.89
N MET A 457 -13.23 -11.10 -13.90
CA MET A 457 -12.49 -11.00 -12.63
C MET A 457 -10.96 -11.07 -12.81
N LYS A 458 -10.49 -11.83 -13.81
CA LYS A 458 -9.07 -11.95 -14.18
C LYS A 458 -8.58 -10.86 -15.14
N GLY A 459 -9.42 -9.88 -15.50
CA GLY A 459 -9.04 -8.79 -16.38
C GLY A 459 -8.73 -9.20 -17.83
N LEU A 460 -9.21 -10.36 -18.27
CA LEU A 460 -9.02 -10.90 -19.61
C LEU A 460 -10.04 -10.37 -20.64
N GLY A 461 -10.92 -9.45 -20.23
CA GLY A 461 -11.91 -8.79 -21.07
C GLY A 461 -13.25 -8.61 -20.35
N PHE A 462 -14.09 -7.71 -20.91
CA PHE A 462 -15.49 -7.62 -20.51
C PHE A 462 -16.32 -8.78 -21.11
N PHE A 463 -17.60 -8.86 -20.77
CA PHE A 463 -18.48 -9.94 -21.21
C PHE A 463 -18.66 -9.97 -22.72
N ASP A 464 -18.25 -11.07 -23.35
CA ASP A 464 -18.43 -11.28 -24.78
C ASP A 464 -19.90 -11.58 -25.10
N ARG A 465 -20.54 -10.66 -25.84
CA ARG A 465 -21.97 -10.78 -26.20
C ARG A 465 -22.26 -11.98 -27.10
N GLY A 466 -21.32 -12.37 -27.95
CA GLY A 466 -21.45 -13.55 -28.81
C GLY A 466 -21.46 -14.84 -28.00
N GLU A 467 -20.58 -14.95 -27.00
CA GLU A 467 -20.53 -16.08 -26.08
C GLU A 467 -21.77 -16.16 -25.18
N LEU A 468 -22.27 -15.03 -24.66
CA LEU A 468 -23.51 -15.01 -23.88
C LEU A 468 -24.75 -15.35 -24.73
N ALA A 469 -24.76 -14.92 -26.00
CA ALA A 469 -25.80 -15.33 -26.95
C ALA A 469 -25.71 -16.85 -27.25
N ARG A 470 -24.51 -17.42 -27.38
CA ARG A 470 -24.30 -18.87 -27.51
C ARG A 470 -24.85 -19.63 -26.29
N ALA A 471 -24.57 -19.17 -25.06
CA ALA A 471 -25.13 -19.80 -23.85
C ALA A 471 -26.67 -19.81 -23.85
N THR A 472 -27.28 -18.72 -24.33
CA THR A 472 -28.74 -18.63 -24.49
C THR A 472 -29.25 -19.63 -25.53
N GLN A 473 -28.54 -19.81 -26.64
CA GLN A 473 -28.88 -20.77 -27.70
C GLN A 473 -28.75 -22.22 -27.24
N LEU A 474 -27.67 -22.57 -26.53
CA LEU A 474 -27.43 -23.92 -25.99
C LEU A 474 -28.56 -24.36 -25.05
N SER A 475 -29.03 -23.44 -24.21
CA SER A 475 -30.09 -23.70 -23.23
C SER A 475 -31.52 -23.56 -23.79
N ALA A 476 -31.69 -23.07 -25.02
CA ALA A 476 -33.00 -22.76 -25.61
C ALA A 476 -33.89 -23.99 -25.84
N ALA A 477 -33.31 -25.19 -25.90
CA ALA A 477 -34.08 -26.44 -26.02
C ALA A 477 -34.91 -26.73 -24.76
N GLU A 478 -34.51 -26.21 -23.59
CA GLU A 478 -35.23 -26.33 -22.34
C GLU A 478 -35.47 -24.94 -21.69
N PRO A 479 -36.41 -24.14 -22.22
CA PRO A 479 -36.65 -22.76 -21.76
C PRO A 479 -37.15 -22.64 -20.31
N GLY A 480 -37.56 -23.76 -19.71
CA GLY A 480 -37.98 -23.85 -18.30
C GLY A 480 -36.84 -24.18 -17.34
N SER A 481 -35.61 -24.40 -17.83
CA SER A 481 -34.43 -24.63 -17.00
C SER A 481 -33.98 -23.33 -16.33
N TRP A 482 -33.33 -23.45 -15.17
CA TRP A 482 -32.77 -22.29 -14.51
C TRP A 482 -31.52 -21.77 -15.22
N GLN A 483 -30.77 -22.64 -15.91
CA GLN A 483 -29.62 -22.28 -16.74
C GLN A 483 -30.02 -21.39 -17.91
N HIS A 484 -31.18 -21.62 -18.53
CA HIS A 484 -31.70 -20.72 -19.56
C HIS A 484 -32.02 -19.33 -19.01
N ALA A 485 -32.71 -19.26 -17.87
CA ALA A 485 -32.99 -17.98 -17.20
C ALA A 485 -31.70 -17.24 -16.79
N PHE A 486 -30.69 -17.98 -16.35
CA PHE A 486 -29.37 -17.45 -16.00
C PHE A 486 -28.62 -16.89 -17.23
N ALA A 487 -28.57 -17.64 -18.33
CA ALA A 487 -27.95 -17.18 -19.57
C ALA A 487 -28.63 -15.94 -20.15
N LEU A 488 -29.97 -15.89 -20.11
CA LEU A 488 -30.75 -14.71 -20.52
C LEU A 488 -30.43 -13.49 -19.64
N ALA A 489 -30.31 -13.67 -18.32
CA ALA A 489 -30.01 -12.58 -17.39
C ALA A 489 -28.66 -11.93 -17.69
N GLU A 490 -27.62 -12.74 -17.93
CA GLU A 490 -26.27 -12.24 -18.22
C GLU A 490 -26.15 -11.66 -19.63
N SER A 491 -26.83 -12.25 -20.61
CA SER A 491 -26.95 -11.65 -21.95
C SER A 491 -27.64 -10.28 -21.89
N ALA A 492 -28.70 -10.14 -21.08
CA ALA A 492 -29.36 -8.86 -20.85
C ALA A 492 -28.44 -7.87 -20.13
N HIS A 493 -27.68 -8.31 -19.13
CA HIS A 493 -26.74 -7.46 -18.41
C HIS A 493 -25.65 -6.88 -19.33
N ALA A 494 -25.03 -7.72 -20.17
CA ALA A 494 -24.06 -7.27 -21.16
C ALA A 494 -24.69 -6.34 -22.22
N GLY A 495 -25.93 -6.62 -22.62
CA GLY A 495 -26.70 -5.77 -23.54
C GLY A 495 -27.03 -4.39 -22.96
N LEU A 496 -27.42 -4.31 -21.68
CA LEU A 496 -27.73 -3.06 -20.99
C LEU A 496 -26.53 -2.12 -20.95
N TRP A 497 -25.35 -2.68 -20.64
CA TRP A 497 -24.10 -1.96 -20.74
C TRP A 497 -23.89 -1.44 -22.18
N ALA A 498 -24.01 -2.30 -23.19
CA ALA A 498 -23.83 -1.89 -24.59
C ALA A 498 -24.92 -0.96 -25.16
N ASN A 499 -25.86 -0.50 -24.33
CA ASN A 499 -27.04 0.28 -24.71
C ASN A 499 -27.86 -0.39 -25.85
N ASP A 500 -27.97 -1.72 -25.77
CA ASP A 500 -28.77 -2.52 -26.68
C ASP A 500 -30.27 -2.31 -26.40
N PRO A 501 -31.07 -1.87 -27.40
CA PRO A 501 -32.49 -1.59 -27.22
C PRO A 501 -33.33 -2.81 -26.80
N ASP A 502 -32.87 -4.03 -27.08
CA ASP A 502 -33.60 -5.27 -26.76
C ASP A 502 -33.29 -5.77 -25.33
N ALA A 503 -32.20 -5.30 -24.72
CA ALA A 503 -31.73 -5.78 -23.42
C ALA A 503 -32.74 -5.59 -22.25
N PRO A 504 -33.52 -4.50 -22.15
CA PRO A 504 -34.54 -4.36 -21.11
C PRO A 504 -35.64 -5.43 -21.18
N ALA A 505 -36.08 -5.77 -22.39
CA ALA A 505 -37.09 -6.81 -22.59
C ALA A 505 -36.53 -8.18 -22.21
N LEU A 506 -35.26 -8.44 -22.56
CA LEU A 506 -34.54 -9.65 -22.19
C LEU A 506 -34.37 -9.79 -20.67
N ALA A 507 -34.06 -8.69 -19.97
CA ALA A 507 -33.96 -8.68 -18.50
C ALA A 507 -35.31 -9.04 -17.84
N ALA A 508 -36.42 -8.46 -18.32
CA ALA A 508 -37.76 -8.75 -17.81
C ALA A 508 -38.18 -10.22 -18.06
N GLU A 509 -37.82 -10.77 -19.22
CA GLU A 509 -38.03 -12.18 -19.55
C GLU A 509 -37.22 -13.09 -18.62
N ALA A 510 -35.93 -12.82 -18.44
CA ALA A 510 -35.05 -13.57 -17.56
C ALA A 510 -35.61 -13.63 -16.13
N LEU A 511 -36.12 -12.52 -15.59
CA LEU A 511 -36.72 -12.48 -14.26
C LEU A 511 -38.01 -13.29 -14.16
N THR A 512 -38.86 -13.23 -15.18
CA THR A 512 -40.10 -14.03 -15.23
C THR A 512 -39.79 -15.53 -15.19
N ARG A 513 -38.79 -15.96 -15.96
CA ARG A 513 -38.34 -17.35 -16.00
C ARG A 513 -37.67 -17.78 -14.69
N ALA A 514 -36.78 -16.95 -14.15
CA ALA A 514 -36.10 -17.22 -12.88
C ALA A 514 -37.08 -17.36 -11.71
N ARG A 515 -38.15 -16.55 -11.68
CA ARG A 515 -39.24 -16.69 -10.69
C ARG A 515 -40.00 -18.00 -10.84
N THR A 516 -40.19 -18.47 -12.07
CA THR A 516 -40.87 -19.74 -12.33
C THR A 516 -40.07 -20.94 -11.81
N THR A 517 -38.74 -20.91 -11.96
CA THR A 517 -37.86 -21.99 -11.47
C THR A 517 -37.54 -21.90 -9.98
N SER A 518 -37.68 -20.70 -9.40
CA SER A 518 -37.32 -20.41 -8.00
C SER A 518 -35.86 -20.76 -7.64
N HIS A 519 -34.98 -20.87 -8.64
CA HIS A 519 -33.57 -21.19 -8.43
C HIS A 519 -32.81 -19.95 -7.93
N PRO A 520 -32.13 -20.01 -6.77
CA PRO A 520 -31.54 -18.83 -6.14
C PRO A 520 -30.47 -18.15 -6.99
N ARG A 521 -29.63 -18.92 -7.71
CA ARG A 521 -28.60 -18.37 -8.60
C ARG A 521 -29.24 -17.60 -9.76
N ALA A 522 -30.19 -18.20 -10.48
CA ALA A 522 -30.85 -17.55 -11.61
C ALA A 522 -31.62 -16.29 -11.19
N LEU A 523 -32.27 -16.33 -10.01
CA LEU A 523 -32.95 -15.17 -9.44
C LEU A 523 -31.99 -14.03 -9.12
N ALA A 524 -30.82 -14.32 -8.53
CA ALA A 524 -29.84 -13.30 -8.18
C ALA A 524 -29.42 -12.48 -9.41
N TYR A 525 -29.01 -13.15 -10.49
CA TYR A 525 -28.56 -12.47 -11.72
C TYR A 525 -29.71 -11.77 -12.45
N ALA A 526 -30.89 -12.40 -12.55
CA ALA A 526 -32.03 -11.77 -13.21
C ALA A 526 -32.51 -10.51 -12.46
N LEU A 527 -32.57 -10.55 -11.13
CA LEU A 527 -32.89 -9.40 -10.31
C LEU A 527 -31.82 -8.30 -10.42
N ALA A 528 -30.54 -8.65 -10.46
CA ALA A 528 -29.44 -7.69 -10.63
C ALA A 528 -29.50 -6.97 -12.00
N ALA A 529 -29.78 -7.69 -13.10
CA ALA A 529 -29.97 -7.08 -14.42
C ALA A 529 -31.17 -6.12 -14.46
N ASN A 530 -32.28 -6.47 -13.79
CA ASN A 530 -33.44 -5.58 -13.67
C ASN A 530 -33.16 -4.38 -12.76
N ALA A 531 -32.41 -4.57 -11.66
CA ALA A 531 -31.98 -3.49 -10.78
C ALA A 531 -31.11 -2.48 -11.53
N MET A 532 -30.14 -2.95 -12.34
CA MET A 532 -29.35 -2.11 -13.24
C MET A 532 -30.23 -1.28 -14.17
N HIS A 533 -31.20 -1.92 -14.85
CA HIS A 533 -32.11 -1.20 -15.73
C HIS A 533 -32.94 -0.13 -14.99
N ALA A 534 -33.42 -0.44 -13.78
CA ALA A 534 -34.13 0.50 -12.94
C ALA A 534 -33.25 1.68 -12.49
N VAL A 535 -31.96 1.46 -12.20
CA VAL A 535 -30.99 2.54 -11.91
C VAL A 535 -30.87 3.48 -13.11
N TYR A 536 -30.75 2.95 -14.32
CA TYR A 536 -30.66 3.76 -15.55
C TYR A 536 -31.91 4.60 -15.81
N LEU A 537 -33.09 4.10 -15.43
CA LEU A 537 -34.34 4.85 -15.50
C LEU A 537 -34.60 5.75 -14.28
N SER A 538 -33.70 5.78 -13.30
CA SER A 538 -33.87 6.48 -12.02
C SER A 538 -35.11 6.03 -11.24
N HIS A 539 -35.52 4.76 -11.39
CA HIS A 539 -36.59 4.12 -10.63
C HIS A 539 -36.04 3.58 -9.29
N VAL A 540 -35.66 4.50 -8.40
CA VAL A 540 -34.93 4.22 -7.15
C VAL A 540 -35.57 3.11 -6.31
N ALA A 541 -36.89 3.15 -6.11
CA ALA A 541 -37.59 2.18 -5.26
C ALA A 541 -37.55 0.75 -5.84
N ASP A 542 -37.70 0.60 -7.15
CA ASP A 542 -37.64 -0.71 -7.82
C ASP A 542 -36.20 -1.24 -7.83
N ALA A 543 -35.23 -0.37 -8.12
CA ALA A 543 -33.80 -0.71 -8.10
C ALA A 543 -33.36 -1.20 -6.70
N GLU A 544 -33.77 -0.50 -5.64
CA GLU A 544 -33.45 -0.87 -4.26
C GLU A 544 -34.09 -2.21 -3.88
N ALA A 545 -35.37 -2.40 -4.23
CA ALA A 545 -36.10 -3.63 -3.93
C ALA A 545 -35.49 -4.84 -4.65
N TRP A 546 -35.24 -4.74 -5.96
CA TRP A 546 -34.64 -5.82 -6.73
C TRP A 546 -33.19 -6.08 -6.33
N GLY A 547 -32.39 -5.05 -6.06
CA GLY A 547 -31.02 -5.21 -5.57
C GLY A 547 -30.97 -5.95 -4.23
N ALA A 548 -31.83 -5.58 -3.28
CA ALA A 548 -31.91 -6.26 -1.97
C ALA A 548 -32.36 -7.72 -2.09
N GLU A 549 -33.35 -7.99 -2.94
CA GLU A 549 -33.81 -9.35 -3.24
C GLU A 549 -32.71 -10.17 -3.94
N ALA A 550 -31.96 -9.56 -4.86
CA ALA A 550 -30.84 -10.18 -5.57
C ALA A 550 -29.75 -10.63 -4.59
N VAL A 551 -29.35 -9.76 -3.65
CA VAL A 551 -28.37 -10.11 -2.59
C VAL A 551 -28.90 -11.28 -1.75
N ALA A 552 -30.16 -11.25 -1.33
CA ALA A 552 -30.75 -12.35 -0.57
C ALA A 552 -30.75 -13.68 -1.35
N CYS A 553 -30.94 -13.63 -2.67
CA CYS A 553 -30.84 -14.80 -3.54
C CYS A 553 -29.40 -15.30 -3.68
N ALA A 554 -28.43 -14.40 -3.83
CA ALA A 554 -27.01 -14.73 -3.91
C ALA A 554 -26.48 -15.38 -2.62
N VAL A 555 -26.94 -14.93 -1.45
CA VAL A 555 -26.65 -15.58 -0.16
C VAL A 555 -27.13 -17.04 -0.15
N ARG A 556 -28.34 -17.31 -0.67
CA ARG A 556 -28.89 -18.67 -0.73
C ARG A 556 -28.18 -19.56 -1.75
N SER A 557 -27.62 -19.00 -2.83
CA SER A 557 -26.82 -19.78 -3.78
C SER A 557 -25.38 -20.00 -3.31
N GLY A 558 -24.87 -19.16 -2.39
CA GLY A 558 -23.47 -19.18 -1.98
C GLY A 558 -22.51 -18.76 -3.11
N ASP A 559 -23.01 -18.00 -4.09
CA ASP A 559 -22.27 -17.53 -5.25
C ASP A 559 -21.67 -16.15 -4.95
N GLY A 560 -20.35 -16.09 -4.77
CA GLY A 560 -19.65 -14.87 -4.40
C GLY A 560 -19.68 -13.79 -5.48
N PHE A 561 -19.67 -14.18 -6.76
CA PHE A 561 -19.76 -13.23 -7.87
C PHE A 561 -21.15 -12.61 -7.93
N ALA A 562 -22.21 -13.45 -7.87
CA ALA A 562 -23.59 -12.98 -7.81
C ALA A 562 -23.83 -12.03 -6.63
N PHE A 563 -23.23 -12.33 -5.47
CA PHE A 563 -23.36 -11.47 -4.29
C PHE A 563 -22.72 -10.10 -4.53
N GLY A 564 -21.45 -10.07 -4.96
CA GLY A 564 -20.74 -8.82 -5.21
C GLY A 564 -21.45 -7.98 -6.26
N HIS A 565 -21.89 -8.61 -7.35
CA HIS A 565 -22.61 -7.96 -8.44
C HIS A 565 -23.95 -7.35 -7.97
N ALA A 566 -24.77 -8.14 -7.26
CA ALA A 566 -26.03 -7.66 -6.69
C ALA A 566 -25.82 -6.53 -5.67
N ALA A 567 -24.79 -6.64 -4.82
CA ALA A 567 -24.48 -5.63 -3.81
C ALA A 567 -24.08 -4.28 -4.43
N MET A 568 -23.35 -4.29 -5.55
CA MET A 568 -22.99 -3.06 -6.27
C MET A 568 -24.22 -2.41 -6.90
N TRP A 569 -25.10 -3.15 -7.57
CA TRP A 569 -26.33 -2.58 -8.14
C TRP A 569 -27.32 -2.11 -7.07
N GLU A 570 -27.38 -2.81 -5.94
CA GLU A 570 -28.12 -2.37 -4.78
C GLU A 570 -27.56 -1.05 -4.22
N ALA A 571 -26.24 -0.89 -4.14
CA ALA A 571 -25.63 0.38 -3.72
C ALA A 571 -25.92 1.49 -4.73
N ASN A 572 -25.79 1.24 -6.03
CA ASN A 572 -26.07 2.22 -7.08
C ASN A 572 -27.54 2.71 -7.11
N SER A 573 -28.47 2.00 -6.45
CA SER A 573 -29.85 2.47 -6.31
C SER A 573 -30.01 3.69 -5.40
N VAL A 574 -29.09 3.92 -4.44
CA VAL A 574 -29.26 4.96 -3.42
C VAL A 574 -28.54 6.28 -3.72
N GLY A 575 -27.70 6.33 -4.75
CA GLY A 575 -26.97 7.52 -5.19
C GLY A 575 -25.58 7.21 -5.73
N GLY A 576 -24.81 8.26 -6.02
CA GLY A 576 -23.42 8.15 -6.44
C GLY A 576 -22.46 7.73 -5.32
N ASN A 577 -21.24 7.41 -5.70
CA ASN A 577 -20.23 6.83 -4.80
C ASN A 577 -19.88 7.73 -3.59
N ALA A 578 -20.06 9.05 -3.67
CA ALA A 578 -19.78 9.96 -2.54
C ALA A 578 -20.95 10.04 -1.54
N ASP A 579 -22.13 9.51 -1.89
CA ASP A 579 -23.28 9.45 -0.99
C ASP A 579 -22.93 8.58 0.24
N PRO A 580 -23.06 9.10 1.47
CA PRO A 580 -22.82 8.32 2.68
C PRO A 580 -23.62 7.02 2.73
N ARG A 581 -24.83 7.00 2.17
CA ARG A 581 -25.72 5.83 2.12
C ARG A 581 -25.15 4.76 1.21
N TRP A 582 -24.58 5.15 0.06
CA TRP A 582 -23.91 4.23 -0.86
C TRP A 582 -22.73 3.55 -0.17
N THR A 583 -21.84 4.32 0.45
CA THR A 583 -20.66 3.80 1.16
C THR A 583 -21.07 2.86 2.31
N ALA A 584 -22.09 3.25 3.09
CA ALA A 584 -22.60 2.42 4.18
C ALA A 584 -23.21 1.09 3.68
N ARG A 585 -23.88 1.11 2.52
CA ARG A 585 -24.43 -0.09 1.86
C ARG A 585 -23.32 -1.07 1.53
N VAL A 586 -22.29 -0.61 0.82
CA VAL A 586 -21.16 -1.44 0.39
C VAL A 586 -20.39 -1.98 1.59
N ALA A 587 -20.12 -1.14 2.61
CA ALA A 587 -19.46 -1.56 3.84
C ALA A 587 -20.26 -2.66 4.58
N GLY A 588 -21.59 -2.50 4.67
CA GLY A 588 -22.48 -3.49 5.27
C GLY A 588 -22.47 -4.83 4.52
N ARG A 589 -22.48 -4.79 3.17
CA ARG A 589 -22.41 -5.99 2.33
C ARG A 589 -21.05 -6.67 2.37
N ARG A 590 -19.96 -5.91 2.44
CA ARG A 590 -18.61 -6.46 2.67
C ARG A 590 -18.53 -7.20 4.00
N GLN A 591 -19.07 -6.61 5.07
CA GLN A 591 -19.11 -7.24 6.38
C GLN A 591 -19.94 -8.53 6.35
N GLN A 592 -21.07 -8.52 5.65
CA GLN A 592 -21.90 -9.71 5.45
C GLN A 592 -21.15 -10.81 4.66
N LEU A 593 -20.38 -10.49 3.62
CA LEU A 593 -19.54 -11.47 2.92
C LEU A 593 -18.54 -12.16 3.85
N ILE A 594 -17.89 -11.38 4.72
CA ILE A 594 -16.94 -11.89 5.71
C ILE A 594 -17.62 -12.86 6.68
N GLU A 595 -18.82 -12.49 7.18
CA GLU A 595 -19.60 -13.33 8.09
C GLU A 595 -20.09 -14.63 7.45
N LEU A 596 -20.37 -14.60 6.15
CA LEU A 596 -20.74 -15.77 5.36
C LEU A 596 -19.54 -16.66 4.99
N GLY A 597 -18.30 -16.20 5.23
CA GLY A 597 -17.09 -16.94 4.86
C GLY A 597 -16.91 -17.09 3.35
N LEU A 598 -17.44 -16.15 2.55
CA LEU A 598 -17.29 -16.20 1.10
C LEU A 598 -15.85 -15.85 0.67
N PRO A 599 -15.41 -16.29 -0.52
CA PRO A 599 -14.01 -16.19 -0.92
C PRO A 599 -13.45 -14.76 -0.94
N HIS A 600 -12.16 -14.64 -0.61
CA HIS A 600 -11.49 -13.33 -0.45
C HIS A 600 -11.58 -12.41 -1.68
N PRO A 601 -11.48 -12.87 -2.94
CA PRO A 601 -11.61 -12.00 -4.12
C PRO A 601 -12.87 -11.12 -4.10
N TYR A 602 -14.01 -11.67 -3.67
CA TYR A 602 -15.28 -10.94 -3.64
C TYR A 602 -15.37 -9.96 -2.45
N ILE A 603 -14.75 -10.31 -1.32
CA ILE A 603 -14.63 -9.39 -0.18
C ILE A 603 -13.73 -8.21 -0.55
N ALA A 604 -12.61 -8.49 -1.24
CA ALA A 604 -11.68 -7.48 -1.72
C ALA A 604 -12.34 -6.57 -2.78
N TRP A 605 -13.18 -7.11 -3.67
CA TRP A 605 -13.98 -6.32 -4.60
C TRP A 605 -14.89 -5.32 -3.89
N LEU A 606 -15.64 -5.73 -2.86
CA LEU A 606 -16.45 -4.76 -2.10
C LEU A 606 -15.59 -3.80 -1.27
N ALA A 607 -14.38 -4.21 -0.85
CA ALA A 607 -13.45 -3.33 -0.15
C ALA A 607 -12.94 -2.19 -1.06
N THR A 608 -12.72 -2.44 -2.36
CA THR A 608 -12.34 -1.39 -3.30
C THR A 608 -13.49 -0.43 -3.60
N GLY A 609 -14.72 -0.93 -3.70
CA GLY A 609 -15.93 -0.11 -3.75
C GLY A 609 -16.07 0.79 -2.52
N GLU A 610 -15.94 0.23 -1.31
CA GLU A 610 -15.95 1.04 -0.08
C GLU A 610 -14.82 2.07 -0.07
N ALA A 611 -13.61 1.68 -0.47
CA ALA A 611 -12.46 2.59 -0.52
C ALA A 611 -12.71 3.79 -1.44
N GLN A 612 -13.40 3.59 -2.57
CA GLN A 612 -13.81 4.68 -3.46
C GLN A 612 -14.73 5.69 -2.77
N GLY A 613 -15.77 5.20 -2.08
CA GLY A 613 -16.68 6.07 -1.35
C GLY A 613 -15.97 6.82 -0.21
N GLN A 614 -15.10 6.13 0.54
CA GLN A 614 -14.26 6.77 1.57
C GLN A 614 -13.31 7.81 0.99
N LEU A 615 -12.73 7.55 -0.19
CA LEU A 615 -11.85 8.50 -0.87
C LEU A 615 -12.62 9.77 -1.22
N GLN A 616 -13.74 9.67 -1.92
CA GLN A 616 -14.53 10.84 -2.33
C GLN A 616 -15.04 11.65 -1.14
N ARG A 617 -15.34 11.01 -0.02
CA ARG A 617 -15.76 11.67 1.24
C ARG A 617 -14.61 12.30 2.04
N GLY A 618 -13.36 12.12 1.60
CA GLY A 618 -12.17 12.64 2.28
C GLY A 618 -11.67 11.80 3.47
N GLU A 619 -12.26 10.63 3.72
CA GLU A 619 -11.88 9.67 4.77
C GLU A 619 -10.68 8.81 4.32
N TRP A 620 -9.60 9.48 3.94
CA TRP A 620 -8.48 8.88 3.22
C TRP A 620 -7.71 7.80 4.01
N ARG A 621 -7.73 7.86 5.35
CA ARG A 621 -7.09 6.83 6.20
C ARG A 621 -7.82 5.50 6.09
N THR A 622 -9.16 5.55 6.14
CA THR A 622 -10.00 4.36 5.98
C THR A 622 -9.85 3.80 4.57
N CYS A 623 -9.87 4.68 3.54
CA CYS A 623 -9.55 4.31 2.17
C CYS A 623 -8.20 3.56 2.09
N GLN A 624 -7.12 4.14 2.63
CA GLN A 624 -5.80 3.51 2.60
C GLN A 624 -5.78 2.13 3.29
N SER A 625 -6.45 1.97 4.43
CA SER A 625 -6.59 0.67 5.11
C SER A 625 -7.33 -0.36 4.27
N LEU A 626 -8.42 0.03 3.59
CA LEU A 626 -9.19 -0.84 2.70
C LEU A 626 -8.38 -1.26 1.46
N LEU A 627 -7.60 -0.34 0.88
CA LEU A 627 -6.74 -0.65 -0.27
C LEU A 627 -5.64 -1.64 0.10
N ARG A 628 -5.02 -1.50 1.30
CA ARG A 628 -4.07 -2.50 1.82
C ARG A 628 -4.72 -3.86 2.02
N TYR A 629 -5.96 -3.88 2.53
CA TYR A 629 -6.72 -5.11 2.70
C TYR A 629 -6.99 -5.78 1.34
N ALA A 630 -7.46 -5.03 0.35
CA ALA A 630 -7.81 -5.55 -0.96
C ALA A 630 -6.58 -6.11 -1.70
N LEU A 631 -5.48 -5.36 -1.72
CA LEU A 631 -4.26 -5.81 -2.40
C LEU A 631 -3.60 -7.01 -1.70
N GLY A 632 -3.83 -7.17 -0.39
CA GLY A 632 -3.07 -8.06 0.50
C GLY A 632 -3.06 -9.56 0.18
N ARG A 633 -3.99 -10.10 -0.64
CA ARG A 633 -4.06 -11.56 -0.89
C ARG A 633 -4.43 -11.94 -2.34
N THR A 634 -3.85 -11.26 -3.32
CA THR A 634 -3.93 -11.59 -4.76
C THR A 634 -5.38 -11.80 -5.24
N PRO A 635 -6.25 -10.79 -5.12
CA PRO A 635 -7.70 -10.91 -5.32
C PRO A 635 -8.14 -11.08 -6.79
N GLY A 636 -7.22 -11.17 -7.74
CA GLY A 636 -7.48 -11.15 -9.18
C GLY A 636 -7.32 -9.75 -9.80
N ALA A 637 -7.05 -9.70 -11.11
CA ALA A 637 -6.66 -8.48 -11.81
C ALA A 637 -7.70 -7.36 -11.74
N LEU A 638 -9.01 -7.69 -11.77
CA LEU A 638 -10.09 -6.70 -11.67
C LEU A 638 -10.01 -5.91 -10.36
N VAL A 639 -9.84 -6.61 -9.24
CA VAL A 639 -9.80 -5.98 -7.92
C VAL A 639 -8.48 -5.22 -7.75
N ASP A 640 -7.38 -5.77 -8.25
CA ASP A 640 -6.09 -5.10 -8.27
C ASP A 640 -6.14 -3.79 -9.06
N VAL A 641 -6.75 -3.78 -10.24
CA VAL A 641 -6.95 -2.58 -11.06
C VAL A 641 -7.80 -1.55 -10.32
N ALA A 642 -8.97 -1.94 -9.79
CA ALA A 642 -9.81 -1.04 -8.99
C ALA A 642 -9.01 -0.42 -7.82
N ALA A 643 -8.31 -1.26 -7.05
CA ALA A 643 -7.54 -0.81 -5.90
C ALA A 643 -6.41 0.16 -6.32
N ARG A 644 -5.72 -0.13 -7.43
CA ARG A 644 -4.62 0.69 -7.95
C ARG A 644 -5.12 2.02 -8.50
N LEU A 645 -6.25 2.05 -9.21
CA LEU A 645 -6.84 3.31 -9.66
C LEU A 645 -7.18 4.22 -8.46
N ARG A 646 -7.78 3.67 -7.38
CA ARG A 646 -8.06 4.44 -6.15
C ARG A 646 -6.79 4.87 -5.42
N ALA A 647 -5.78 4.02 -5.36
CA ALA A 647 -4.48 4.36 -4.81
C ALA A 647 -3.81 5.49 -5.60
N ALA A 648 -3.89 5.45 -6.93
CA ALA A 648 -3.38 6.48 -7.83
C ALA A 648 -4.10 7.82 -7.60
N GLN A 649 -5.44 7.82 -7.52
CA GLN A 649 -6.23 9.01 -7.20
C GLN A 649 -5.83 9.61 -5.84
N LEU A 650 -5.76 8.79 -4.79
CA LEU A 650 -5.35 9.23 -3.45
C LEU A 650 -3.93 9.82 -3.44
N ALA A 651 -2.98 9.14 -4.07
CA ALA A 651 -1.60 9.61 -4.17
C ALA A 651 -1.52 10.92 -4.96
N ALA A 652 -2.25 11.05 -6.07
CA ALA A 652 -2.33 12.27 -6.88
C ALA A 652 -2.88 13.45 -6.06
N PHE A 653 -4.00 13.27 -5.35
CA PHE A 653 -4.59 14.32 -4.52
C PHE A 653 -3.67 14.78 -3.38
N GLN A 654 -2.82 13.88 -2.86
CA GLN A 654 -1.87 14.17 -1.80
C GLN A 654 -0.49 14.64 -2.31
N GLY A 655 -0.30 14.75 -3.63
CA GLY A 655 0.95 15.21 -4.24
C GLY A 655 2.06 14.16 -4.31
N ARG A 656 1.75 12.88 -4.08
CA ARG A 656 2.67 11.75 -4.19
C ARG A 656 2.74 11.25 -5.63
N VAL A 657 3.19 12.12 -6.54
CA VAL A 657 3.10 11.91 -8.01
C VAL A 657 3.72 10.59 -8.47
N ARG A 658 4.94 10.26 -8.04
CA ARG A 658 5.61 9.01 -8.45
C ARG A 658 4.85 7.76 -8.03
N GLU A 659 4.24 7.77 -6.84
CA GLU A 659 3.41 6.67 -6.36
C GLU A 659 2.13 6.57 -7.19
N ALA A 660 1.53 7.71 -7.55
CA ALA A 660 0.35 7.76 -8.39
C ALA A 660 0.61 7.21 -9.81
N GLU A 661 1.73 7.60 -10.42
CA GLU A 661 2.19 7.09 -11.72
C GLU A 661 2.46 5.58 -11.67
N GLY A 662 3.13 5.09 -10.63
CA GLY A 662 3.41 3.66 -10.47
C GLY A 662 2.13 2.82 -10.30
N HIS A 663 1.15 3.30 -9.54
CA HIS A 663 -0.14 2.63 -9.43
C HIS A 663 -0.91 2.62 -10.76
N LEU A 664 -0.94 3.75 -11.48
CA LEU A 664 -1.61 3.85 -12.77
C LEU A 664 -0.95 2.96 -13.83
N ALA A 665 0.37 2.99 -13.94
CA ALA A 665 1.12 2.15 -14.87
C ALA A 665 0.81 0.66 -14.62
N ARG A 666 0.76 0.24 -13.36
CA ARG A 666 0.41 -1.14 -13.05
C ARG A 666 -1.06 -1.49 -13.34
N ALA A 667 -1.98 -0.55 -13.18
CA ALA A 667 -3.36 -0.75 -13.59
C ALA A 667 -3.46 -0.91 -15.12
N ASP A 668 -2.71 -0.12 -15.89
CA ASP A 668 -2.63 -0.21 -17.35
C ASP A 668 -2.00 -1.54 -17.82
N GLU A 669 -1.02 -2.11 -17.09
CA GLU A 669 -0.42 -3.42 -17.41
C GLU A 669 -1.36 -4.60 -17.19
N LEU A 670 -2.20 -4.53 -16.15
CA LEU A 670 -3.06 -5.63 -15.72
C LEU A 670 -4.30 -5.82 -16.59
N PHE A 671 -4.69 -4.79 -17.35
CA PHE A 671 -5.92 -4.80 -18.13
C PHE A 671 -5.61 -4.34 -19.56
N GLY A 672 -5.76 -5.22 -20.54
CA GLY A 672 -5.41 -4.90 -21.94
C GLY A 672 -6.28 -3.81 -22.57
N GLU A 673 -7.52 -3.66 -22.08
CA GLU A 673 -8.45 -2.62 -22.49
C GLU A 673 -8.50 -1.51 -21.42
N THR A 674 -7.73 -0.44 -21.59
CA THR A 674 -7.58 0.62 -20.57
C THR A 674 -8.35 1.90 -20.88
N SER A 675 -9.04 1.94 -22.02
CA SER A 675 -9.95 3.03 -22.41
C SER A 675 -10.95 2.53 -23.44
N THR A 676 -11.96 1.84 -22.93
CA THR A 676 -13.11 1.34 -23.67
C THR A 676 -14.04 0.80 -22.62
N PHE A 677 -15.26 1.34 -22.56
CA PHE A 677 -16.46 0.64 -22.12
C PHE A 677 -16.27 -0.40 -20.98
N LEU A 678 -15.73 0.04 -19.85
CA LEU A 678 -15.47 -0.79 -18.68
C LEU A 678 -15.98 -0.07 -17.42
N PRO A 679 -16.36 -0.79 -16.36
CA PRO A 679 -16.84 -0.21 -15.10
C PRO A 679 -15.76 0.56 -14.31
N PHE A 680 -14.61 0.84 -14.93
CA PHE A 680 -13.46 1.49 -14.32
C PHE A 680 -13.26 2.93 -14.83
N GLU A 681 -12.75 3.75 -13.94
CA GLU A 681 -12.47 5.19 -14.05
C GLU A 681 -11.08 5.50 -14.64
N PHE A 682 -10.58 4.69 -15.57
CA PHE A 682 -9.21 4.83 -16.11
C PHE A 682 -8.93 6.25 -16.61
N ASP A 683 -9.84 6.80 -17.42
CA ASP A 683 -9.62 8.10 -18.06
C ASP A 683 -9.65 9.27 -17.07
N ALA A 684 -10.57 9.25 -16.10
CA ALA A 684 -10.63 10.24 -15.04
C ALA A 684 -9.38 10.16 -14.14
N THR A 685 -8.96 8.96 -13.75
CA THR A 685 -7.75 8.74 -12.95
C THR A 685 -6.50 9.18 -13.70
N ARG A 686 -6.37 8.82 -14.98
CA ARG A 686 -5.26 9.22 -15.84
C ARG A 686 -5.17 10.74 -15.94
N ALA A 687 -6.29 11.43 -16.15
CA ALA A 687 -6.34 12.89 -16.15
C ALA A 687 -5.91 13.50 -14.79
N MET A 688 -6.37 12.93 -13.67
CA MET A 688 -5.97 13.37 -12.31
C MET A 688 -4.48 13.17 -12.03
N VAL A 689 -3.89 12.05 -12.45
CA VAL A 689 -2.45 11.78 -12.28
C VAL A 689 -1.64 12.74 -13.12
N ARG A 690 -2.04 12.98 -14.38
CA ARG A 690 -1.36 13.90 -15.30
C ARG A 690 -1.36 15.33 -14.79
N ILE A 691 -2.50 15.83 -14.31
CA ILE A 691 -2.57 17.18 -13.74
C ILE A 691 -1.76 17.30 -12.44
N ALA A 692 -1.71 16.26 -11.61
CA ALA A 692 -0.87 16.23 -10.41
C ALA A 692 0.64 16.23 -10.74
N ALA A 693 1.02 15.62 -11.86
CA ALA A 693 2.39 15.64 -12.39
C ALA A 693 2.78 16.97 -13.07
N GLY A 694 1.84 17.91 -13.23
CA GLY A 694 2.05 19.16 -13.97
C GLY A 694 1.95 19.01 -15.49
N ASP A 695 1.47 17.87 -16.00
CA ASP A 695 1.26 17.61 -17.42
C ASP A 695 -0.17 18.01 -17.84
N ALA A 696 -0.38 19.31 -17.98
CA ALA A 696 -1.70 19.87 -18.33
C ALA A 696 -2.20 19.40 -19.70
N ARG A 697 -1.31 19.24 -20.69
CA ARG A 697 -1.67 18.73 -22.02
C ARG A 697 -2.05 17.25 -21.97
N GLY A 698 -1.30 16.43 -21.24
CA GLY A 698 -1.63 15.03 -21.02
C GLY A 698 -2.96 14.82 -20.29
N CYS A 699 -3.31 15.72 -19.36
CA CYS A 699 -4.63 15.75 -18.72
C CYS A 699 -5.76 15.93 -19.74
N VAL A 700 -5.67 16.94 -20.62
CA VAL A 700 -6.67 17.21 -21.68
C VAL A 700 -6.83 16.00 -22.60
N THR A 701 -5.71 15.43 -23.07
CA THR A 701 -5.72 14.25 -23.94
C THR A 701 -6.42 13.06 -23.26
N ALA A 702 -6.05 12.76 -22.01
CA ALA A 702 -6.65 11.66 -21.26
C ALA A 702 -8.17 11.85 -21.06
N ALA A 703 -8.60 13.07 -20.72
CA ALA A 703 -10.01 13.37 -20.52
C ALA A 703 -10.84 13.22 -21.82
N LEU A 704 -10.31 13.65 -22.96
CA LEU A 704 -11.00 13.58 -24.26
C LEU A 704 -11.08 12.15 -24.83
N VAL A 705 -10.05 11.34 -24.58
CA VAL A 705 -10.03 9.92 -24.97
C VAL A 705 -11.25 9.19 -24.37
N GLY A 706 -11.55 9.43 -23.09
CA GLY A 706 -12.72 8.83 -22.42
C GLY A 706 -14.09 9.24 -22.99
N THR A 707 -14.16 10.29 -23.81
CA THR A 707 -15.42 10.76 -24.43
C THR A 707 -15.70 10.21 -25.83
N SER A 708 -14.77 9.43 -26.39
CA SER A 708 -14.80 9.07 -27.81
C SER A 708 -15.48 7.72 -28.10
N ASN A 709 -15.91 6.99 -27.07
CA ASN A 709 -16.45 5.64 -27.20
C ASN A 709 -17.99 5.60 -27.27
N PRO A 710 -18.59 4.79 -28.16
CA PRO A 710 -20.03 4.55 -28.18
C PRO A 710 -20.46 3.63 -27.02
N GLY A 711 -21.58 3.93 -26.35
CA GLY A 711 -22.14 3.14 -25.24
C GLY A 711 -22.58 3.99 -24.05
N VAL A 712 -22.80 3.34 -22.90
CA VAL A 712 -22.95 4.01 -21.60
C VAL A 712 -21.66 4.76 -21.25
N PRO A 713 -21.73 5.99 -20.70
CA PRO A 713 -20.55 6.73 -20.23
C PRO A 713 -19.69 5.93 -19.25
N PRO A 714 -18.37 6.14 -19.22
CA PRO A 714 -17.50 5.47 -18.25
C PRO A 714 -17.79 5.95 -16.82
N THR A 715 -17.52 5.09 -15.84
CA THR A 715 -17.65 5.43 -14.41
C THR A 715 -16.84 6.68 -14.06
N GLN A 716 -17.41 7.60 -13.26
CA GLN A 716 -16.81 8.90 -12.90
C GLN A 716 -16.57 9.86 -14.09
N CYS A 717 -17.36 9.77 -15.16
CA CYS A 717 -17.22 10.65 -16.32
C CYS A 717 -17.45 12.14 -16.02
N GLU A 718 -18.08 12.49 -14.88
CA GLU A 718 -18.36 13.86 -14.45
C GLU A 718 -17.08 14.68 -14.24
N TRP A 719 -15.96 14.02 -13.94
CA TRP A 719 -14.66 14.66 -13.76
C TRP A 719 -13.98 15.02 -15.08
N LEU A 720 -14.32 14.38 -16.19
CA LEU A 720 -13.57 14.51 -17.45
C LEU A 720 -13.59 15.96 -17.97
N MET A 721 -14.78 16.57 -18.07
CA MET A 721 -14.91 17.92 -18.62
C MET A 721 -14.30 19.00 -17.70
N PRO A 722 -14.55 19.01 -16.38
CA PRO A 722 -13.84 19.90 -15.47
C PRO A 722 -12.31 19.75 -15.51
N LEU A 723 -11.78 18.52 -15.59
CA LEU A 723 -10.33 18.27 -15.68
C LEU A 723 -9.74 18.76 -17.01
N ALA A 724 -10.42 18.53 -18.13
CA ALA A 724 -10.01 19.05 -19.43
C ALA A 724 -9.97 20.58 -19.42
N ALA A 725 -11.01 21.23 -18.90
CA ALA A 725 -11.07 22.69 -18.76
C ALA A 725 -9.95 23.23 -17.87
N ARG A 726 -9.68 22.55 -16.75
CA ARG A 726 -8.57 22.90 -15.87
C ARG A 726 -7.22 22.80 -16.57
N GLY A 727 -6.99 21.72 -17.33
CA GLY A 727 -5.77 21.56 -18.13
C GLY A 727 -5.59 22.67 -19.17
N LEU A 728 -6.65 23.01 -19.89
CA LEU A 728 -6.63 24.13 -20.85
C LEU A 728 -6.42 25.49 -20.16
N ALA A 729 -7.02 25.69 -18.99
CA ALA A 729 -6.82 26.91 -18.21
C ALA A 729 -5.38 27.04 -17.69
N ASP A 730 -4.75 25.95 -17.24
CA ASP A 730 -3.34 25.90 -16.84
C ASP A 730 -2.40 26.15 -18.05
N LEU A 731 -2.73 25.61 -19.23
CA LEU A 731 -1.98 25.89 -20.47
C LEU A 731 -2.10 27.36 -20.91
N ALA A 732 -3.31 27.94 -20.84
CA ALA A 732 -3.53 29.35 -21.16
C ALA A 732 -2.79 30.29 -20.18
N GLU A 733 -2.71 29.90 -18.90
CA GLU A 733 -1.91 30.60 -17.89
C GLU A 733 -0.41 30.51 -18.20
N ALA A 734 0.09 29.32 -18.55
CA ALA A 734 1.49 29.14 -18.95
C ALA A 734 1.87 29.96 -20.20
N CYS A 735 1.01 30.05 -21.21
CA CYS A 735 1.22 30.94 -22.36
C CYS A 735 1.35 32.39 -21.92
N ARG A 736 0.46 32.87 -21.02
CA ARG A 736 0.52 34.25 -20.51
C ARG A 736 1.80 34.52 -19.71
N ASP A 737 2.20 33.58 -18.84
CA ASP A 737 3.43 33.68 -18.06
C ASP A 737 4.69 33.71 -18.94
N ALA A 738 4.65 32.99 -20.07
CA ALA A 738 5.70 32.99 -21.09
C ALA A 738 5.61 34.18 -22.07
N LEU A 739 4.60 35.05 -21.94
CA LEU A 739 4.30 36.15 -22.87
C LEU A 739 3.99 35.67 -24.31
N GLU A 740 3.42 34.49 -24.45
CA GLU A 740 2.92 33.89 -25.69
C GLU A 740 1.41 34.14 -25.87
N ASP A 741 0.89 33.95 -27.09
CA ASP A 741 -0.53 34.12 -27.40
C ASP A 741 -1.36 32.92 -26.87
N PRO A 742 -2.29 33.12 -25.91
CA PRO A 742 -3.13 32.05 -25.39
C PRO A 742 -4.28 31.68 -26.34
N GLN A 743 -4.55 32.44 -27.41
CA GLN A 743 -5.71 32.26 -28.27
C GLN A 743 -5.89 30.83 -28.82
N PRO A 744 -4.84 30.12 -29.29
CA PRO A 744 -5.01 28.74 -29.78
C PRO A 744 -5.54 27.77 -28.71
N VAL A 745 -5.18 27.97 -27.44
CA VAL A 745 -5.68 27.16 -26.31
C VAL A 745 -7.12 27.54 -25.98
N LEU A 746 -7.48 28.82 -26.12
CA LEU A 746 -8.86 29.30 -25.94
C LEU A 746 -9.79 28.79 -27.04
N ASP A 747 -9.32 28.71 -28.29
CA ASP A 747 -10.08 28.12 -29.40
C ASP A 747 -10.39 26.63 -29.14
N GLU A 748 -9.43 25.90 -28.56
CA GLU A 748 -9.62 24.50 -28.14
C GLU A 748 -10.64 24.38 -26.99
N LEU A 749 -10.63 25.33 -26.05
CA LEU A 749 -11.63 25.40 -24.97
C LEU A 749 -13.03 25.72 -25.51
N ASP A 750 -13.14 26.61 -26.49
CA ASP A 750 -14.40 26.96 -27.14
C ASP A 750 -14.99 25.76 -27.90
N GLU A 751 -14.13 24.97 -28.56
CA GLU A 751 -14.55 23.71 -29.20
C GLU A 751 -14.99 22.66 -28.17
N LEU A 752 -14.27 22.54 -27.04
CA LEU A 752 -14.66 21.67 -25.94
C LEU A 752 -16.07 22.03 -25.43
N GLU A 753 -16.31 23.30 -25.13
CA GLU A 753 -17.60 23.82 -24.66
C GLU A 753 -18.72 23.62 -25.69
N ARG A 754 -18.43 23.84 -26.98
CA ARG A 754 -19.40 23.63 -28.06
C ARG A 754 -19.81 22.17 -28.16
N ARG A 755 -18.87 21.24 -27.96
CA ARG A 755 -19.12 19.80 -28.01
C ARG A 755 -19.78 19.29 -26.72
N PHE A 756 -19.39 19.84 -25.58
CA PHE A 756 -19.85 19.43 -24.24
C PHE A 756 -20.25 20.67 -23.42
N PRO A 757 -21.49 21.17 -23.58
CA PRO A 757 -21.94 22.36 -22.86
C PRO A 757 -22.05 22.16 -21.33
N HIS A 758 -22.17 20.89 -20.91
CA HIS A 758 -22.24 20.44 -19.52
C HIS A 758 -21.31 19.24 -19.32
N PRO A 759 -20.89 18.94 -18.08
CA PRO A 759 -20.22 17.67 -17.76
C PRO A 759 -21.05 16.47 -18.21
N ILE A 760 -20.36 15.41 -18.60
CA ILE A 760 -21.00 14.12 -18.90
C ILE A 760 -21.50 13.54 -17.59
N ALA A 761 -22.72 13.02 -17.57
CA ALA A 761 -23.31 12.37 -16.40
C ALA A 761 -23.30 10.86 -16.57
N ASP A 762 -22.87 10.15 -15.53
CA ASP A 762 -23.08 8.71 -15.36
C ASP A 762 -24.57 8.43 -15.08
N ALA A 763 -24.96 7.17 -15.20
CA ALA A 763 -26.32 6.73 -14.96
C ALA A 763 -26.58 6.50 -13.46
N GLY A 764 -27.78 6.87 -13.01
CA GLY A 764 -28.19 6.77 -11.60
C GLY A 764 -28.46 8.17 -11.04
N GLY A 765 -29.74 8.55 -11.02
CA GLY A 765 -30.18 9.87 -10.54
C GLY A 765 -30.51 9.89 -9.05
N GLY A 766 -30.78 11.10 -8.54
CA GLY A 766 -31.24 11.33 -7.17
C GLY A 766 -30.76 12.66 -6.64
N GLU A 767 -31.41 13.19 -5.60
CA GLU A 767 -31.13 14.54 -5.09
C GLU A 767 -29.65 14.77 -4.71
N PHE A 768 -28.97 13.75 -4.18
CA PHE A 768 -27.54 13.85 -3.86
C PHE A 768 -26.68 13.95 -5.14
N TYR A 769 -26.93 13.08 -6.11
CA TYR A 769 -26.20 13.05 -7.38
C TYR A 769 -26.47 14.29 -8.23
N ASP A 770 -27.71 14.79 -8.26
CA ASP A 770 -28.06 16.04 -8.94
C ASP A 770 -27.25 17.23 -8.39
N ARG A 771 -27.00 17.24 -7.07
CA ARG A 771 -26.15 18.24 -6.43
C ARG A 771 -24.67 18.05 -6.78
N GLU A 772 -24.18 16.82 -6.90
CA GLU A 772 -22.82 16.53 -7.35
C GLU A 772 -22.60 17.05 -8.77
N LEU A 773 -23.52 16.73 -9.69
CA LEU A 773 -23.47 17.17 -11.07
C LEU A 773 -23.52 18.71 -11.18
N ALA A 774 -24.37 19.37 -10.38
CA ALA A 774 -24.39 20.84 -10.29
C ALA A 774 -23.07 21.42 -9.76
N GLY A 775 -22.39 20.70 -8.85
CA GLY A 775 -21.04 21.02 -8.38
C GLY A 775 -19.99 20.93 -9.48
N PHE A 776 -20.00 19.86 -10.27
CA PHE A 776 -19.11 19.69 -11.43
C PHE A 776 -19.37 20.70 -12.53
N ASP A 777 -20.63 21.02 -12.82
CA ASP A 777 -20.98 22.04 -13.81
C ASP A 777 -20.50 23.43 -13.37
N ALA A 778 -20.64 23.77 -12.09
CA ALA A 778 -20.11 25.01 -11.53
C ALA A 778 -18.57 25.04 -11.57
N LEU A 779 -17.89 23.92 -11.30
CA LEU A 779 -16.43 23.81 -11.41
C LEU A 779 -15.97 23.98 -12.86
N TYR A 780 -16.66 23.34 -13.82
CA TYR A 780 -16.37 23.47 -15.25
C TYR A 780 -16.56 24.91 -15.75
N ALA A 781 -17.64 25.58 -15.32
CA ALA A 781 -17.86 27.00 -15.61
C ALA A 781 -16.75 27.90 -15.02
N ALA A 782 -16.31 27.63 -13.79
CA ALA A 782 -15.26 28.41 -13.14
C ALA A 782 -13.89 28.25 -13.81
N GLU A 783 -13.53 27.06 -14.30
CA GLU A 783 -12.30 26.84 -15.07
C GLU A 783 -12.32 27.55 -16.43
N ARG A 784 -13.46 27.54 -17.12
CA ARG A 784 -13.63 28.29 -18.37
C ARG A 784 -13.44 29.79 -18.15
N ALA A 785 -14.09 30.33 -17.12
CA ALA A 785 -13.94 31.73 -16.72
C ALA A 785 -12.49 32.08 -16.33
N ARG A 786 -11.78 31.15 -15.67
CA ARG A 786 -10.35 31.29 -15.36
C ARG A 786 -9.50 31.34 -16.62
N ALA A 787 -9.68 30.41 -17.56
CA ALA A 787 -8.91 30.36 -18.79
C ALA A 787 -9.01 31.68 -19.58
N ARG A 788 -10.22 32.23 -19.68
CA ARG A 788 -10.55 33.47 -20.41
C ARG A 788 -10.27 34.76 -19.64
N LEU A 789 -9.88 34.67 -18.36
CA LEU A 789 -9.73 35.81 -17.44
C LEU A 789 -11.00 36.69 -17.37
N GLU A 790 -12.17 36.05 -17.32
CA GLU A 790 -13.45 36.77 -17.25
C GLU A 790 -13.52 37.68 -16.00
N PRO A 791 -14.19 38.85 -16.08
CA PRO A 791 -14.28 39.78 -14.95
C PRO A 791 -15.01 39.22 -13.73
N ASP A 792 -16.00 38.35 -13.94
CA ASP A 792 -16.85 37.72 -12.92
C ASP A 792 -16.37 36.33 -12.49
N ARG A 793 -15.13 35.93 -12.87
CA ARG A 793 -14.55 34.63 -12.49
C ARG A 793 -14.57 34.34 -10.99
N ALA A 794 -14.46 35.37 -10.14
CA ALA A 794 -14.57 35.19 -8.69
C ALA A 794 -15.97 34.69 -8.28
N ASP A 795 -17.03 35.19 -8.92
CA ASP A 795 -18.40 34.76 -8.64
C ASP A 795 -18.67 33.35 -9.18
N ALA A 796 -18.02 32.96 -10.27
CA ALA A 796 -18.02 31.57 -10.73
C ALA A 796 -17.38 30.63 -9.70
N TRP A 797 -16.24 31.02 -9.12
CA TRP A 797 -15.59 30.26 -8.04
C TRP A 797 -16.39 30.24 -6.73
N VAL A 798 -17.15 31.31 -6.42
CA VAL A 798 -18.11 31.29 -5.28
C VAL A 798 -19.15 30.19 -5.50
N ARG A 799 -19.80 30.17 -6.68
CA ARG A 799 -20.79 29.13 -7.01
C ARG A 799 -20.19 27.73 -6.92
N ALA A 800 -19.00 27.51 -7.47
CA ALA A 800 -18.33 26.21 -7.39
C ALA A 800 -18.05 25.79 -5.94
N ALA A 801 -17.42 26.65 -5.13
CA ALA A 801 -17.09 26.33 -3.74
C ALA A 801 -18.33 26.16 -2.84
N GLU A 802 -19.44 26.83 -3.13
CA GLU A 802 -20.71 26.66 -2.40
C GLU A 802 -21.44 25.38 -2.81
N SER A 803 -21.51 25.06 -4.11
CA SER A 803 -22.16 23.84 -4.61
C SER A 803 -21.44 22.56 -4.14
N LEU A 804 -20.12 22.59 -4.05
CA LEU A 804 -19.29 21.45 -3.61
C LEU A 804 -19.22 21.28 -2.08
N ARG A 805 -19.75 22.25 -1.32
CA ARG A 805 -19.59 22.30 0.13
C ARG A 805 -20.23 21.11 0.83
N ASP A 806 -19.44 20.47 1.69
CA ASP A 806 -19.84 19.30 2.48
C ASP A 806 -20.34 18.12 1.60
N LEU A 807 -19.99 18.14 0.31
CA LEU A 807 -20.37 17.16 -0.70
C LEU A 807 -19.13 16.45 -1.24
N LEU A 808 -18.20 17.22 -1.80
CA LEU A 808 -16.98 16.74 -2.43
C LEU A 808 -15.77 17.50 -1.87
N PRO A 809 -15.17 17.04 -0.75
CA PRO A 809 -14.15 17.79 -0.01
C PRO A 809 -12.87 18.10 -0.79
N TRP A 810 -12.45 17.24 -1.72
CA TRP A 810 -11.24 17.46 -2.52
C TRP A 810 -11.45 18.60 -3.53
N GLU A 811 -12.56 18.55 -4.24
CA GLU A 811 -13.01 19.55 -5.19
C GLU A 811 -13.33 20.87 -4.47
N GLU A 812 -13.96 20.83 -3.28
CA GLU A 812 -14.20 22.01 -2.45
C GLU A 812 -12.87 22.64 -1.99
N CYS A 813 -11.89 21.82 -1.60
CA CYS A 813 -10.56 22.30 -1.22
C CYS A 813 -9.88 23.04 -2.38
N TYR A 814 -9.94 22.47 -3.58
CA TYR A 814 -9.43 23.10 -4.80
C TYR A 814 -10.17 24.39 -5.15
N ALA A 815 -11.51 24.36 -5.20
CA ALA A 815 -12.34 25.51 -5.52
C ALA A 815 -12.17 26.65 -4.49
N SER A 816 -12.01 26.32 -3.21
CA SER A 816 -11.75 27.32 -2.15
C SER A 816 -10.39 28.01 -2.32
N TRP A 817 -9.38 27.29 -2.80
CA TRP A 817 -8.08 27.90 -3.12
C TRP A 817 -8.20 28.85 -4.32
N ARG A 818 -8.78 28.38 -5.43
CA ARG A 818 -8.98 29.21 -6.64
C ARG A 818 -9.88 30.42 -6.37
N LEU A 819 -10.89 30.28 -5.52
CA LEU A 819 -11.70 31.40 -5.05
C LEU A 819 -10.86 32.44 -4.31
N ALA A 820 -9.99 32.01 -3.39
CA ALA A 820 -9.12 32.93 -2.66
C ALA A 820 -8.20 33.71 -3.61
N GLU A 821 -7.60 33.02 -4.57
CA GLU A 821 -6.75 33.60 -5.62
C GLU A 821 -7.52 34.66 -6.43
N ALA A 822 -8.68 34.30 -7.00
CA ALA A 822 -9.51 35.21 -7.77
C ALA A 822 -9.98 36.44 -6.99
N LEU A 823 -10.27 36.30 -5.69
CA LEU A 823 -10.69 37.42 -4.84
C LEU A 823 -9.53 38.35 -4.45
N PHE A 824 -8.30 37.83 -4.32
CA PHE A 824 -7.14 38.68 -4.07
C PHE A 824 -6.76 39.52 -5.30
N ASP A 825 -6.95 39.00 -6.51
CA ASP A 825 -6.76 39.74 -7.76
C ASP A 825 -7.67 40.96 -7.88
N GLN A 826 -8.89 40.89 -7.34
CA GLN A 826 -9.87 41.99 -7.37
C GLN A 826 -9.59 43.11 -6.34
N GLY A 827 -8.51 43.00 -5.55
CA GLY A 827 -8.06 44.05 -4.63
C GLY A 827 -8.74 44.01 -3.25
N THR A 828 -8.82 45.17 -2.58
CA THR A 828 -9.16 45.24 -1.14
C THR A 828 -10.64 45.11 -0.81
N ALA A 829 -11.54 45.29 -1.80
CA ALA A 829 -12.98 45.34 -1.57
C ALA A 829 -13.56 44.02 -1.00
N ARG A 830 -13.04 42.87 -1.45
CA ARG A 830 -13.48 41.53 -1.03
C ARG A 830 -12.44 40.78 -0.20
N ARG A 831 -11.51 41.49 0.43
CA ARG A 831 -10.41 40.90 1.20
C ARG A 831 -10.87 39.97 2.31
N THR A 832 -11.99 40.26 2.98
CA THR A 832 -12.54 39.41 4.04
C THR A 832 -12.99 38.05 3.51
N GLU A 833 -13.65 38.03 2.34
CA GLU A 833 -14.07 36.80 1.66
C GLU A 833 -12.84 36.01 1.19
N ALA A 834 -11.83 36.67 0.63
CA ALA A 834 -10.58 36.05 0.20
C ALA A 834 -9.88 35.33 1.37
N VAL A 835 -9.81 35.98 2.53
CA VAL A 835 -9.24 35.40 3.76
C VAL A 835 -10.05 34.19 4.24
N ALA A 836 -11.38 34.24 4.15
CA ALA A 836 -12.24 33.13 4.54
C ALA A 836 -12.06 31.91 3.61
N ALA A 837 -12.05 32.13 2.30
CA ALA A 837 -11.79 31.09 1.30
C ALA A 837 -10.39 30.46 1.49
N LEU A 838 -9.36 31.29 1.69
CA LEU A 838 -7.99 30.85 1.95
C LEU A 838 -7.90 29.94 3.19
N ARG A 839 -8.56 30.31 4.29
CA ARG A 839 -8.58 29.52 5.52
C ARG A 839 -9.37 28.22 5.36
N ARG A 840 -10.48 28.24 4.61
CA ARG A 840 -11.24 27.02 4.29
C ARG A 840 -10.37 26.04 3.49
N ALA A 841 -9.72 26.51 2.43
CA ALA A 841 -8.79 25.71 1.63
C ALA A 841 -7.65 25.13 2.47
N HIS A 842 -7.02 25.93 3.33
CA HIS A 842 -5.96 25.44 4.22
C HIS A 842 -6.46 24.38 5.22
N ARG A 843 -7.66 24.57 5.81
CA ARG A 843 -8.23 23.61 6.76
C ARG A 843 -8.52 22.27 6.09
N LEU A 844 -9.21 22.30 4.94
CA LEU A 844 -9.50 21.10 4.16
C LEU A 844 -8.21 20.42 3.70
N GLY A 845 -7.25 21.19 3.16
CA GLY A 845 -5.96 20.66 2.74
C GLY A 845 -5.22 19.93 3.86
N ARG A 846 -5.28 20.41 5.11
CA ARG A 846 -4.69 19.72 6.27
C ARG A 846 -5.45 18.46 6.66
N GLN A 847 -6.78 18.46 6.57
CA GLN A 847 -7.60 17.29 6.90
C GLN A 847 -7.39 16.16 5.89
N LEU A 848 -7.36 16.52 4.60
CA LEU A 848 -7.21 15.62 3.46
C LEU A 848 -5.75 15.22 3.19
N ALA A 849 -4.79 15.93 3.81
CA ALA A 849 -3.37 15.88 3.49
C ALA A 849 -3.09 16.19 2.00
N ALA A 850 -3.84 17.15 1.43
CA ALA A 850 -3.69 17.61 0.05
C ALA A 850 -2.49 18.56 -0.08
N GLN A 851 -1.27 18.01 -0.03
CA GLN A 851 -0.02 18.77 0.01
C GLN A 851 0.11 19.81 -1.13
N PRO A 852 -0.24 19.50 -2.40
CA PRO A 852 -0.16 20.48 -3.49
C PRO A 852 -1.00 21.73 -3.22
N VAL A 853 -2.23 21.57 -2.73
CA VAL A 853 -3.10 22.71 -2.39
C VAL A 853 -2.57 23.46 -1.17
N LEU A 854 -2.05 22.74 -0.16
CA LEU A 854 -1.45 23.38 1.02
C LEU A 854 -0.27 24.26 0.68
N ASP A 855 0.60 23.83 -0.24
CA ASP A 855 1.76 24.59 -0.68
C ASP A 855 1.32 25.88 -1.39
N GLN A 856 0.36 25.78 -2.30
CA GLN A 856 -0.20 26.94 -3.02
C GLN A 856 -0.92 27.92 -2.10
N VAL A 857 -1.78 27.41 -1.21
CA VAL A 857 -2.49 28.23 -0.23
C VAL A 857 -1.53 28.91 0.74
N THR A 858 -0.46 28.23 1.15
CA THR A 858 0.58 28.81 2.04
C THR A 858 1.39 29.88 1.32
N ALA A 859 1.74 29.67 0.05
CA ALA A 859 2.40 30.67 -0.79
C ALA A 859 1.51 31.92 -0.96
N LEU A 860 0.23 31.73 -1.32
CA LEU A 860 -0.74 32.81 -1.46
C LEU A 860 -0.90 33.59 -0.14
N ALA A 861 -0.97 32.89 1.00
CA ALA A 861 -1.08 33.52 2.31
C ALA A 861 0.14 34.40 2.66
N ARG A 862 1.35 33.94 2.30
CA ARG A 862 2.59 34.73 2.49
C ARG A 862 2.56 35.99 1.63
N THR A 863 2.22 35.87 0.36
CA THR A 863 2.14 37.01 -0.58
C THR A 863 1.07 38.01 -0.14
N ALA A 864 -0.11 37.53 0.26
CA ALA A 864 -1.21 38.36 0.72
C ALA A 864 -1.05 38.89 2.17
N ARG A 865 0.00 38.45 2.89
CA ARG A 865 0.27 38.74 4.32
C ARG A 865 -0.91 38.38 5.23
N VAL A 866 -1.48 37.19 5.03
CA VAL A 866 -2.61 36.66 5.80
C VAL A 866 -2.11 35.51 6.69
N PRO A 867 -2.38 35.53 8.01
CA PRO A 867 -2.08 34.39 8.86
C PRO A 867 -3.01 33.21 8.55
N VAL A 868 -2.40 32.06 8.28
CA VAL A 868 -3.09 30.82 7.85
C VAL A 868 -3.77 30.09 9.02
N ALA A 869 -3.29 30.32 10.25
CA ALA A 869 -3.93 29.79 11.45
C ALA A 869 -5.23 30.56 11.75
N ASP A 870 -6.29 29.82 12.07
CA ASP A 870 -7.43 30.40 12.79
C ASP A 870 -6.91 30.95 14.13
N PRO A 871 -7.32 32.15 14.57
CA PRO A 871 -6.96 32.64 15.89
C PRO A 871 -7.48 31.66 16.94
N VAL A 872 -6.57 30.95 17.61
CA VAL A 872 -6.90 30.00 18.67
C VAL A 872 -7.63 30.75 19.79
N LEU A 873 -8.91 30.43 19.97
CA LEU A 873 -9.61 30.65 21.23
C LEU A 873 -9.21 29.50 22.16
N PRO A 874 -8.51 29.73 23.28
CA PRO A 874 -8.34 28.70 24.30
C PRO A 874 -9.72 28.24 24.76
N SER A 875 -10.01 26.95 24.57
CA SER A 875 -11.17 26.33 25.21
C SER A 875 -11.02 26.47 26.71
N ALA A 876 -12.14 26.74 27.39
CA ALA A 876 -12.20 26.78 28.83
C ALA A 876 -11.52 25.54 29.43
N VAL A 877 -10.43 25.76 30.16
CA VAL A 877 -9.91 24.77 31.10
C VAL A 877 -11.03 24.54 32.11
N SER A 878 -11.51 23.30 32.17
CA SER A 878 -12.42 22.82 33.20
C SER A 878 -11.82 23.15 34.58
N GLY A 879 -12.41 24.13 35.25
CA GLY A 879 -12.02 24.55 36.59
C GLY A 879 -12.65 23.64 37.64
N ALA A 880 -11.82 22.85 38.31
CA ALA A 880 -12.11 22.37 39.65
C ALA A 880 -11.61 23.42 40.68
N THR A 881 -12.55 23.85 41.52
CA THR A 881 -12.42 24.37 42.90
C THR A 881 -11.66 25.69 43.15
N ALA A 882 -12.48 26.75 43.22
CA ALA A 882 -12.61 27.73 44.30
C ALA A 882 -11.49 27.84 45.37
N ALA A 883 -10.90 29.04 45.46
CA ALA A 883 -10.79 29.82 46.69
C ALA A 883 -10.40 31.27 46.36
N GLY A 884 -11.11 32.26 46.93
CA GLY A 884 -10.66 33.65 47.00
C GLY A 884 -11.57 34.68 46.32
N THR A 885 -12.69 35.00 46.96
CA THR A 885 -13.44 36.25 46.79
C THR A 885 -12.58 37.45 47.21
N ASP A 886 -12.28 38.35 46.29
CA ASP A 886 -12.52 39.80 46.40
C ASP A 886 -11.79 40.59 45.32
N ARG A 887 -12.57 41.17 44.39
CA ARG A 887 -12.42 42.52 43.82
C ARG A 887 -13.51 42.76 42.78
N VAL A 888 -14.67 43.18 43.28
CA VAL A 888 -15.64 43.95 42.51
C VAL A 888 -15.12 45.39 42.39
N GLY A 889 -15.00 45.90 41.16
CA GLY A 889 -14.84 47.33 40.86
C GLY A 889 -13.61 47.68 40.00
N ASP A 890 -13.79 47.81 38.67
CA ASP A 890 -13.14 48.87 37.85
C ASP A 890 -13.43 48.72 36.34
N ALA A 891 -14.69 48.88 35.94
CA ALA A 891 -15.03 49.29 34.57
C ALA A 891 -15.32 50.81 34.48
N ALA A 892 -15.14 51.56 35.58
CA ALA A 892 -15.56 52.96 35.71
C ALA A 892 -14.49 54.00 35.28
N HIS A 893 -13.28 53.58 34.87
CA HIS A 893 -12.16 54.51 34.64
C HIS A 893 -11.48 54.39 33.25
N LEU A 894 -12.22 53.98 32.22
CA LEU A 894 -11.78 54.14 30.83
C LEU A 894 -12.09 55.55 30.31
N THR A 895 -11.04 56.26 29.90
CA THR A 895 -11.17 57.55 29.21
C THR A 895 -11.95 57.36 27.89
N GLY A 896 -12.60 58.43 27.39
CA GLY A 896 -13.32 58.36 26.10
C GLY A 896 -12.44 57.84 24.97
N ARG A 897 -11.16 58.25 24.97
CA ARG A 897 -10.17 57.83 23.97
C ARG A 897 -9.77 56.37 24.07
N GLU A 898 -9.61 55.84 25.29
CA GLU A 898 -9.35 54.42 25.51
C GLU A 898 -10.55 53.55 25.08
N ARG A 899 -11.79 54.04 25.22
CA ARG A 899 -12.99 53.33 24.72
C ARG A 899 -13.03 53.23 23.20
N GLU A 900 -12.69 54.31 22.50
CA GLU A 900 -12.60 54.32 21.03
C GLU A 900 -11.51 53.34 20.53
N VAL A 901 -10.32 53.39 21.14
CA VAL A 901 -9.23 52.46 20.83
C VAL A 901 -9.64 51.01 21.12
N LEU A 902 -10.33 50.76 22.24
CA LEU A 902 -10.82 49.44 22.62
C LEU A 902 -11.85 48.90 21.60
N ALA A 903 -12.77 49.75 21.11
CA ALA A 903 -13.75 49.35 20.09
C ALA A 903 -13.07 48.87 18.79
N HIS A 904 -12.04 49.56 18.33
CA HIS A 904 -11.29 49.13 17.15
C HIS A 904 -10.43 47.88 17.40
N ILE A 905 -9.94 47.67 18.62
CA ILE A 905 -9.26 46.43 19.01
C ILE A 905 -10.23 45.25 18.96
N VAL A 906 -11.46 45.41 19.46
CA VAL A 906 -12.53 44.39 19.36
C VAL A 906 -12.87 44.10 17.90
N ALA A 907 -12.87 45.12 17.03
CA ALA A 907 -13.08 44.97 15.59
C ALA A 907 -11.87 44.38 14.83
N GLY A 908 -10.79 43.97 15.52
CA GLY A 908 -9.64 43.28 14.91
C GLY A 908 -8.61 44.17 14.21
N ARG A 909 -8.78 45.50 14.21
CA ARG A 909 -7.93 46.44 13.46
C ARG A 909 -6.49 46.56 13.98
N THR A 910 -5.51 46.65 13.08
CA THR A 910 -4.08 46.83 13.40
C THR A 910 -3.79 48.22 13.99
N TYR A 911 -2.62 48.42 14.63
CA TYR A 911 -2.27 49.73 15.19
C TYR A 911 -2.21 50.84 14.14
N GLY A 912 -1.73 50.54 12.93
CA GLY A 912 -1.72 51.48 11.81
C GLY A 912 -3.13 51.84 11.32
N GLU A 913 -4.07 50.89 11.32
CA GLU A 913 -5.47 51.15 10.98
C GLU A 913 -6.17 52.00 12.05
N ILE A 914 -5.95 51.71 13.33
CA ILE A 914 -6.49 52.50 14.45
C ILE A 914 -5.91 53.92 14.44
N ALA A 915 -4.61 54.04 14.18
CA ALA A 915 -3.91 55.32 14.09
C ALA A 915 -4.48 56.18 12.96
N ARG A 916 -4.74 55.59 11.79
CA ARG A 916 -5.34 56.28 10.64
C ARG A 916 -6.78 56.71 10.91
N GLU A 917 -7.60 55.82 11.49
CA GLU A 917 -9.02 56.10 11.73
C GLU A 917 -9.24 57.15 12.82
N LEU A 918 -8.42 57.10 13.86
CA LEU A 918 -8.52 58.04 14.98
C LEU A 918 -7.68 59.30 14.80
N VAL A 919 -6.95 59.45 13.69
CA VAL A 919 -6.00 60.56 13.46
C VAL A 919 -4.98 60.67 14.60
N LEU A 920 -4.33 59.55 14.90
CA LEU A 920 -3.30 59.39 15.92
C LEU A 920 -1.99 58.86 15.31
N SER A 921 -0.87 59.01 16.01
CA SER A 921 0.33 58.24 15.67
C SER A 921 0.22 56.79 16.17
N GLU A 922 0.85 55.82 15.50
CA GLU A 922 0.90 54.42 15.99
C GLU A 922 1.50 54.32 17.40
N LYS A 923 2.46 55.20 17.73
CA LYS A 923 3.03 55.31 19.07
C LYS A 923 1.98 55.71 20.11
N THR A 924 1.06 56.60 19.76
CA THR A 924 -0.05 57.03 20.62
C THR A 924 -1.06 55.89 20.81
N VAL A 925 -1.39 55.15 19.76
CA VAL A 925 -2.27 53.96 19.85
C VAL A 925 -1.63 52.89 20.73
N SER A 926 -0.33 52.61 20.55
CA SER A 926 0.40 51.67 21.39
C SER A 926 0.39 52.09 22.86
N SER A 927 0.53 53.39 23.16
CA SER A 927 0.45 53.91 24.53
C SER A 927 -0.95 53.71 25.14
N HIS A 928 -2.01 53.95 24.36
CA HIS A 928 -3.38 53.71 24.81
C HIS A 928 -3.65 52.22 25.04
N VAL A 929 -3.11 51.33 24.19
CA VAL A 929 -3.21 49.87 24.40
C VAL A 929 -2.48 49.47 25.67
N SER A 930 -1.26 49.94 25.91
CA SER A 930 -0.52 49.64 27.15
C SER A 930 -1.27 50.12 28.40
N HIS A 931 -1.88 51.31 28.35
CA HIS A 931 -2.71 51.80 29.46
C HIS A 931 -3.98 50.95 29.64
N LEU A 932 -4.61 50.53 28.55
CA LEU A 932 -5.75 49.60 28.59
C LEU A 932 -5.32 48.29 29.26
N LEU A 933 -4.22 47.65 28.83
CA LEU A 933 -3.72 46.41 29.42
C LEU A 933 -3.47 46.52 30.93
N THR A 934 -2.84 47.62 31.37
CA THR A 934 -2.59 47.90 32.78
C THR A 934 -3.88 48.08 33.57
N LYS A 935 -4.85 48.84 33.04
CA LYS A 935 -6.13 49.12 33.71
C LYS A 935 -7.06 47.91 33.76
N THR A 936 -7.02 47.05 32.75
CA THR A 936 -7.88 45.86 32.67
C THR A 936 -7.23 44.61 33.27
N GLY A 937 -5.93 44.66 33.59
CA GLY A 937 -5.16 43.52 34.07
C GLY A 937 -4.96 42.42 33.02
N THR A 938 -5.08 42.75 31.74
CA THR A 938 -4.97 41.78 30.64
C THR A 938 -3.54 41.73 30.10
N ALA A 939 -3.02 40.53 29.80
CA ALA A 939 -1.62 40.35 29.44
C ALA A 939 -1.28 40.80 28.01
N ASN A 940 -2.25 40.82 27.10
CA ASN A 940 -2.04 41.17 25.70
C ASN A 940 -3.33 41.71 25.05
N ARG A 941 -3.20 42.23 23.83
CA ARG A 941 -4.30 42.78 23.03
C ARG A 941 -5.48 41.82 22.83
N ILE A 942 -5.21 40.51 22.76
CA ILE A 942 -6.24 39.49 22.55
C ILE A 942 -7.05 39.33 23.84
N ASP A 943 -6.39 39.29 24.99
CA ASP A 943 -7.04 39.23 26.30
C ASP A 943 -7.86 40.49 26.59
N LEU A 944 -7.39 41.65 26.13
CA LEU A 944 -8.12 42.92 26.19
C LEU A 944 -9.40 42.91 25.34
N ALA A 945 -9.35 42.38 24.12
CA ALA A 945 -10.53 42.22 23.27
C ALA A 945 -11.55 41.26 23.93
N ARG A 946 -11.09 40.15 24.49
CA ARG A 946 -11.93 39.18 25.22
C ARG A 946 -12.55 39.77 26.48
N TRP A 947 -11.80 40.59 27.22
CA TRP A 947 -12.29 41.30 28.39
C TRP A 947 -13.44 42.25 28.03
N ALA A 948 -13.31 42.97 26.92
CA ALA A 948 -14.34 43.89 26.43
C ALA A 948 -15.61 43.15 25.96
N THR A 949 -15.46 42.10 25.16
CA THR A 949 -16.60 41.32 24.63
C THR A 949 -17.37 40.60 25.73
N ARG A 950 -16.70 40.13 26.80
CA ARG A 950 -17.36 39.51 27.97
C ARG A 950 -18.22 40.49 28.77
N ARG A 951 -17.93 41.79 28.72
CA ARG A 951 -18.67 42.84 29.43
C ARG A 951 -19.73 43.55 28.57
N ALA A 952 -19.74 43.29 27.26
CA ALA A 952 -20.67 43.87 26.29
C ALA A 952 -21.88 42.97 25.96
N ARG A 953 -21.94 41.75 26.51
CA ARG A 953 -23.15 40.91 26.46
C ARG A 953 -24.08 41.31 27.61
N PRO A 954 -25.37 41.61 27.35
CA PRO A 954 -26.34 41.91 28.40
C PRO A 954 -26.55 40.72 29.35
#